data_AF-A0A0B7FH39-F1
#
_entry.id   AF-A0A0B7FH39-F1
#
_cell.length_a   1.000
_cell.length_b   1.000
_cell.length_c   1.000
_cell.angle_alpha   90.00
_cell.angle_beta   90.00
_cell.angle_gamma   90.00
#
_symmetry.space_group_name_H-M   'P 1'
#
loop_
_entity.id
_entity.type
_entity.pdbx_description
1 polymer ?
#
loop_
_entity_poly.entity_id
_entity_poly.type
_entity_poly.pdbx_seq_one_letter_code
_entity_poly.pdbx_strand_id
1 'polypeptide(L)'
;MSRSTYSRFVAIGRSVPSNQPQADYVPSDDVQSEINSALESDYDSISIPLTNELWKTRWQKMCLSGPQTPPNRSDSLQGQRSPARIKLENTASGLFKVPSHQKDAEIEMEAELWRAGGGFQRNEVNIVRNDQAEHVIGFVSDWLELDSQIEGVRYDSEMALRQELQYASYLGILNVVLPSPRRGQEITTYARAINDCLASSSVSPYMSLSIRIPVCDIPPEDGNAAKGVNDHEDELSATWQMWNTIRMICGPTSRVSVALDLTPALPASLGVLARWSAEHVQHLILPATTFIPNAKGYPVLPKLMQGFLRDLFKNRPNVILSKTQSNLHTLGGELAYVQYVRHLEKTSPFNVARNAPGGLTVESFGRGYEDYLQAPLQPLMDNLASMTYEVFEKDPVKYRQYEQAVYRALLDQDPDSTTIICVAGAGRGPIVSNCIRAVERSGREARIYAIEKNPSAFVTLQGRKAREWPDFVQIKFGDMRTVQLPEPVDILVSELLGSFGDNELSPECLDGAMRLLKPEGISIPASYTAYLAPISASRLYNDPSGTLRDTKGVETPYVVMLHAINTLSGDEEGKHPRCGPKIQDCWTFEHPRKIVLDPQGLPITNTHNNAACHLTFHIPCAGLMHGLAGYFEAVLYKDVGITTHPERMESVSPNMLSWFPIFFPFKEPLYLPSNSELDVYVWRLSDAQKVWYEWMAESFLPCVVPGNSAVVPSPTRSNTLGVSLGNQMLPSPMLDAPSGWGQPKSDSYFSAEGERELRVKIGQTALHNPAGRSSWIGL
;
A
#
# COMPACT_ATOMS: atom_id res chain seq x y z
N MET A 1 6.92 -2.61 24.27
CA MET A 1 7.09 -3.98 23.74
C MET A 1 8.05 -3.93 22.56
N SER A 2 9.20 -4.61 22.65
CA SER A 2 10.06 -4.85 21.48
C SER A 2 9.21 -5.47 20.37
N ARG A 3 9.15 -4.87 19.17
CA ARG A 3 8.47 -5.48 18.02
C ARG A 3 9.22 -6.78 17.73
N SER A 4 8.53 -7.92 17.86
CA SER A 4 9.11 -9.22 17.54
C SER A 4 9.66 -9.19 16.11
N THR A 5 10.77 -9.89 15.90
CA THR A 5 11.40 -10.00 14.57
C THR A 5 10.57 -10.89 13.63
N TYR A 6 9.62 -11.66 14.18
CA TYR A 6 8.74 -12.62 13.50
C TYR A 6 7.29 -12.48 13.97
N SER A 7 6.37 -13.14 13.26
CA SER A 7 4.97 -13.31 13.62
C SER A 7 4.84 -13.96 15.01
N ARG A 8 3.80 -13.59 15.75
CA ARG A 8 3.50 -14.21 17.05
C ARG A 8 2.46 -15.31 16.88
N PHE A 9 2.56 -16.38 17.64
CA PHE A 9 1.65 -17.51 17.61
C PHE A 9 0.74 -17.50 18.82
N VAL A 10 -0.55 -17.69 18.58
CA VAL A 10 -1.60 -17.56 19.58
C VAL A 10 -2.38 -18.87 19.66
N ALA A 11 -2.42 -19.46 20.86
CA ALA A 11 -3.28 -20.59 21.15
C ALA A 11 -4.70 -20.12 21.51
N ILE A 12 -5.72 -20.94 21.30
CA ILE A 12 -7.06 -20.67 21.84
C ILE A 12 -7.16 -21.25 23.26
N GLY A 13 -7.52 -20.42 24.24
CA GLY A 13 -7.81 -20.89 25.61
C GLY A 13 -9.11 -21.68 25.67
N ARG A 14 -9.20 -22.63 26.59
CA ARG A 14 -10.38 -23.49 26.68
C ARG A 14 -11.50 -22.68 27.32
N SER A 15 -12.58 -22.47 26.57
CA SER A 15 -13.82 -22.00 27.18
C SER A 15 -14.36 -23.10 28.10
N VAL A 16 -14.78 -22.71 29.30
CA VAL A 16 -15.42 -23.60 30.29
C VAL A 16 -16.48 -24.48 29.62
N PRO A 17 -16.43 -25.82 29.77
CA PRO A 17 -17.42 -26.70 29.16
C PRO A 17 -18.84 -26.40 29.66
N SER A 18 -19.79 -26.37 28.74
CA SER A 18 -21.22 -26.07 28.96
C SER A 18 -21.98 -27.09 29.80
N ASN A 19 -21.37 -28.22 30.15
CA ASN A 19 -22.02 -29.31 30.87
C ASN A 19 -21.71 -29.25 32.37
N GLN A 20 -22.64 -28.61 33.09
CA GLN A 20 -22.80 -28.48 34.55
C GLN A 20 -22.27 -27.18 35.17
N PRO A 21 -23.16 -26.22 35.53
CA PRO A 21 -22.79 -25.11 36.39
C PRO A 21 -22.64 -25.65 37.82
N GLN A 22 -21.41 -25.94 38.24
CA GLN A 22 -21.12 -26.02 39.67
C GLN A 22 -21.23 -24.60 40.23
N ALA A 23 -22.06 -24.41 41.27
CA ALA A 23 -22.31 -23.11 41.89
C ALA A 23 -21.03 -22.42 42.45
N ASP A 24 -19.96 -23.19 42.65
CA ASP A 24 -18.69 -22.74 43.20
C ASP A 24 -17.56 -22.62 42.15
N TYR A 25 -17.82 -22.90 40.86
CA TYR A 25 -16.78 -22.84 39.83
C TYR A 25 -16.43 -21.38 39.49
N VAL A 26 -15.15 -21.06 39.55
CA VAL A 26 -14.59 -19.75 39.21
C VAL A 26 -13.78 -19.87 37.92
N PRO A 27 -14.23 -19.26 36.81
CA PRO A 27 -13.51 -19.32 35.54
C PRO A 27 -12.04 -18.86 35.61
N SER A 28 -11.71 -17.96 36.54
CA SER A 28 -10.36 -17.37 36.63
C SER A 28 -9.25 -18.29 37.12
N ASP A 29 -9.56 -19.41 37.79
CA ASP A 29 -8.52 -20.20 38.46
C ASP A 29 -7.69 -21.04 37.46
N ASP A 30 -8.25 -21.36 36.29
CA ASP A 30 -7.58 -22.15 35.25
C ASP A 30 -6.84 -21.30 34.21
N VAL A 31 -7.27 -20.05 33.98
CA VAL A 31 -6.73 -19.17 32.91
C VAL A 31 -5.22 -18.97 33.02
N GLN A 32 -4.67 -18.80 34.23
CA GLN A 32 -3.23 -18.64 34.40
C GLN A 32 -2.45 -19.93 34.07
N SER A 33 -3.03 -21.09 34.38
CA SER A 33 -2.45 -22.39 34.03
C SER A 33 -2.46 -22.60 32.52
N GLU A 34 -3.53 -22.21 31.82
CA GLU A 34 -3.61 -22.24 30.37
C GLU A 34 -2.60 -21.31 29.70
N ILE A 35 -2.43 -20.09 30.22
CA ILE A 35 -1.40 -19.15 29.74
C ILE A 35 -0.02 -19.78 29.87
N ASN A 36 0.32 -20.31 31.06
CA ASN A 36 1.62 -20.92 31.29
C ASN A 36 1.85 -22.14 30.37
N SER A 37 0.83 -22.99 30.21
CA SER A 37 0.91 -24.16 29.32
C SER A 37 1.09 -23.77 27.86
N ALA A 38 0.43 -22.72 27.39
CA ALA A 38 0.60 -22.20 26.03
C ALA A 38 2.03 -21.65 25.82
N LEU A 39 2.55 -20.88 26.77
CA LEU A 39 3.91 -20.33 26.73
C LEU A 39 4.98 -21.44 26.77
N GLU A 40 4.78 -22.49 27.56
CA GLU A 40 5.64 -23.69 27.56
C GLU A 40 5.55 -24.48 26.25
N SER A 41 4.40 -24.43 25.59
CA SER A 41 4.11 -25.12 24.31
C SER A 41 4.47 -24.27 23.08
N ASP A 42 5.40 -23.33 23.21
CA ASP A 42 5.97 -22.55 22.12
C ASP A 42 4.99 -21.57 21.44
N TYR A 43 3.92 -21.17 22.15
CA TYR A 43 3.06 -20.04 21.78
C TYR A 43 3.52 -18.76 22.48
N ASP A 44 3.23 -17.60 21.87
CA ASP A 44 3.60 -16.28 22.41
C ASP A 44 2.48 -15.66 23.28
N SER A 45 1.24 -16.08 23.08
CA SER A 45 0.06 -15.56 23.78
C SER A 45 -1.14 -16.51 23.65
N ILE A 46 -2.23 -16.21 24.34
CA ILE A 46 -3.49 -16.95 24.26
C ILE A 46 -4.64 -16.02 23.84
N SER A 47 -5.62 -16.54 23.10
CA SER A 47 -6.86 -15.84 22.81
C SER A 47 -8.02 -16.44 23.61
N ILE A 48 -8.77 -15.58 24.30
CA ILE A 48 -9.85 -15.99 25.21
C ILE A 48 -11.08 -15.09 24.99
N PRO A 49 -12.31 -15.64 24.92
CA PRO A 49 -13.53 -14.83 24.95
C PRO A 49 -13.61 -14.01 26.24
N LEU A 50 -13.97 -12.73 26.17
CA LEU A 50 -14.08 -11.87 27.35
C LEU A 50 -15.17 -12.36 28.32
N THR A 51 -16.27 -12.85 27.74
CA THR A 51 -17.48 -13.30 28.43
C THR A 51 -17.83 -14.76 28.07
N ASN A 52 -18.80 -15.34 28.77
CA ASN A 52 -19.22 -16.73 28.56
C ASN A 52 -20.73 -16.88 28.30
N GLU A 53 -21.21 -18.13 28.21
CA GLU A 53 -22.61 -18.43 27.91
C GLU A 53 -23.61 -17.93 28.97
N LEU A 54 -23.17 -17.68 30.21
CA LEU A 54 -24.05 -17.08 31.24
C LEU A 54 -24.37 -15.62 30.90
N TRP A 55 -23.37 -14.86 30.44
CA TRP A 55 -23.59 -13.50 29.95
C TRP A 55 -24.58 -13.47 28.80
N LYS A 56 -24.33 -14.31 27.78
CA LYS A 56 -25.21 -14.45 26.61
C LYS A 56 -26.64 -14.80 27.00
N THR A 57 -26.82 -15.77 27.90
CA THR A 57 -28.15 -16.20 28.36
C THR A 57 -28.88 -15.04 29.04
N ARG A 58 -28.20 -14.28 29.91
CA ARG A 58 -28.79 -13.12 30.58
C ARG A 58 -29.11 -12.01 29.58
N TRP A 59 -28.22 -11.71 28.65
CA TRP A 59 -28.46 -10.73 27.60
C TRP A 59 -29.65 -11.12 26.72
N GLN A 60 -29.75 -12.38 26.27
CA GLN A 60 -30.88 -12.86 25.47
C GLN A 60 -32.21 -12.76 26.23
N LYS A 61 -32.19 -13.06 27.53
CA LYS A 61 -33.36 -12.89 28.41
C LYS A 61 -33.79 -11.42 28.48
N MET A 62 -32.85 -10.48 28.66
CA MET A 62 -33.13 -9.04 28.77
C MET A 62 -33.52 -8.39 27.44
N CYS A 63 -32.92 -8.82 26.33
CA CYS A 63 -32.94 -8.08 25.07
C CYS A 63 -33.77 -8.73 23.95
N LEU A 64 -34.01 -10.05 24.02
CA LEU A 64 -34.71 -10.79 22.95
C LEU A 64 -36.05 -11.39 23.38
N SER A 65 -36.35 -11.47 24.69
CA SER A 65 -37.58 -12.12 25.17
C SER A 65 -38.77 -11.16 25.16
N GLY A 66 -39.81 -11.45 24.37
CA GLY A 66 -41.10 -10.74 24.35
C GLY A 66 -42.26 -11.57 24.95
N PRO A 67 -43.45 -10.99 25.19
CA PRO A 67 -44.56 -11.69 25.84
C PRO A 67 -45.04 -12.90 25.03
N GLN A 68 -45.07 -14.06 25.69
CA GLN A 68 -45.52 -15.34 25.13
C GLN A 68 -47.02 -15.29 24.77
N THR A 69 -47.36 -15.15 23.48
CA THR A 69 -48.72 -15.44 22.99
C THR A 69 -48.77 -16.88 22.44
N PRO A 70 -49.77 -17.70 22.81
CA PRO A 70 -49.84 -19.09 22.34
C PRO A 70 -50.09 -19.16 20.82
N PRO A 71 -49.58 -20.19 20.12
CA PRO A 71 -49.65 -20.27 18.67
C PRO A 71 -51.07 -20.59 18.19
N ASN A 72 -51.62 -19.76 17.28
CA ASN A 72 -52.73 -20.16 16.43
C ASN A 72 -52.21 -21.07 15.30
N ARG A 73 -52.96 -22.14 15.01
CA ARG A 73 -52.57 -23.27 14.13
C ARG A 73 -52.48 -22.95 12.62
N SER A 74 -52.46 -21.69 12.19
CA SER A 74 -52.52 -21.33 10.75
C SER A 74 -51.23 -20.77 10.13
N ASP A 75 -50.16 -20.55 10.90
CA ASP A 75 -48.99 -19.77 10.42
C ASP A 75 -47.74 -20.60 10.06
N SER A 76 -47.88 -21.87 9.68
CA SER A 76 -46.74 -22.79 9.49
C SER A 76 -46.02 -22.67 8.14
N LEU A 77 -46.08 -21.53 7.42
CA LEU A 77 -45.45 -21.40 6.10
C LEU A 77 -44.68 -20.09 5.82
N GLN A 78 -44.42 -19.23 6.81
CA GLN A 78 -43.49 -18.11 6.64
C GLN A 78 -42.53 -18.02 7.82
N GLY A 79 -41.26 -18.34 7.56
CA GLY A 79 -40.14 -18.36 8.51
C GLY A 79 -39.64 -16.98 8.93
N GLN A 80 -40.53 -16.10 9.38
CA GLN A 80 -40.18 -14.83 10.03
C GLN A 80 -41.15 -14.58 11.19
N ARG A 81 -40.75 -14.92 12.42
CA ARG A 81 -41.34 -14.33 13.63
C ARG A 81 -40.25 -13.66 14.45
N SER A 82 -40.30 -12.33 14.45
CA SER A 82 -39.54 -11.43 15.32
C SER A 82 -40.12 -11.45 16.75
N PRO A 83 -39.30 -11.31 17.80
CA PRO A 83 -39.84 -10.97 19.12
C PRO A 83 -40.34 -9.53 19.08
N ALA A 84 -41.65 -9.33 19.35
CA ALA A 84 -42.21 -8.02 19.56
C ALA A 84 -41.61 -7.42 20.85
N ARG A 85 -40.85 -6.33 20.70
CA ARG A 85 -40.46 -5.47 21.82
C ARG A 85 -41.74 -4.95 22.49
N ILE A 86 -41.77 -4.87 23.82
CA ILE A 86 -42.75 -4.04 24.50
C ILE A 86 -42.44 -2.60 24.07
N LYS A 87 -43.11 -2.10 23.03
CA LYS A 87 -43.27 -0.64 22.93
C LYS A 87 -44.14 -0.26 24.11
N LEU A 88 -43.66 0.68 24.92
CA LEU A 88 -44.53 1.59 25.65
C LEU A 88 -45.43 2.26 24.60
N GLU A 89 -46.53 1.61 24.22
CA GLU A 89 -47.49 2.19 23.31
C GLU A 89 -48.15 3.35 24.04
N ASN A 90 -47.87 4.57 23.59
CA ASN A 90 -48.68 5.73 23.93
C ASN A 90 -50.10 5.42 23.46
N THR A 91 -50.98 5.14 24.42
CA THR A 91 -52.41 5.20 24.17
C THR A 91 -52.76 6.65 23.81
N ALA A 92 -53.81 6.85 23.00
CA ALA A 92 -54.34 8.19 22.69
C ALA A 92 -54.75 8.99 23.96
N SER A 93 -54.77 8.34 25.13
CA SER A 93 -55.01 8.88 26.46
C SER A 93 -53.77 9.25 27.29
N GLY A 94 -52.54 9.05 26.79
CA GLY A 94 -51.31 9.43 27.50
C GLY A 94 -50.98 8.62 28.76
N LEU A 95 -51.57 7.44 28.94
CA LEU A 95 -51.30 6.53 30.07
C LEU A 95 -50.51 5.30 29.60
N PHE A 96 -49.39 5.04 30.29
CA PHE A 96 -48.48 3.91 30.06
C PHE A 96 -49.14 2.57 30.43
N LYS A 97 -49.10 1.57 29.53
CA LYS A 97 -49.51 0.19 29.85
C LYS A 97 -48.33 -0.55 30.51
N VAL A 98 -48.50 -0.93 31.77
CA VAL A 98 -47.59 -1.80 32.53
C VAL A 98 -47.76 -3.26 32.07
N PRO A 99 -46.69 -4.09 32.02
CA PRO A 99 -46.78 -5.49 31.59
C PRO A 99 -47.82 -6.28 32.39
N SER A 100 -48.60 -7.14 31.72
CA SER A 100 -49.69 -7.90 32.33
C SER A 100 -49.24 -9.06 33.24
N HIS A 101 -47.96 -9.44 33.20
CA HIS A 101 -47.36 -10.50 34.03
C HIS A 101 -46.15 -9.97 34.81
N GLN A 102 -46.12 -10.23 36.13
CA GLN A 102 -45.07 -9.76 37.06
C GLN A 102 -43.65 -10.16 36.62
N LYS A 103 -43.48 -11.37 36.07
CA LYS A 103 -42.18 -11.85 35.57
C LYS A 103 -41.67 -11.02 34.39
N ASP A 104 -42.53 -10.61 33.46
CA ASP A 104 -42.11 -9.82 32.31
C ASP A 104 -41.70 -8.40 32.74
N ALA A 105 -42.39 -7.85 33.75
CA ALA A 105 -42.02 -6.56 34.35
C ALA A 105 -40.66 -6.60 35.08
N GLU A 106 -40.34 -7.72 35.74
CA GLU A 106 -39.04 -7.93 36.38
C GLU A 106 -37.90 -8.03 35.36
N ILE A 107 -38.12 -8.70 34.22
CA ILE A 107 -37.14 -8.81 33.14
C ILE A 107 -36.89 -7.45 32.49
N GLU A 108 -37.95 -6.69 32.20
CA GLU A 108 -37.81 -5.36 31.59
C GLU A 108 -37.11 -4.39 32.56
N MET A 109 -37.43 -4.44 33.86
CA MET A 109 -36.72 -3.66 34.87
C MET A 109 -35.24 -4.04 34.94
N GLU A 110 -34.92 -5.34 34.89
CA GLU A 110 -33.53 -5.82 34.84
C GLU A 110 -32.80 -5.27 33.59
N ALA A 111 -33.46 -5.29 32.43
CA ALA A 111 -32.92 -4.76 31.18
C ALA A 111 -32.67 -3.25 31.24
N GLU A 112 -33.62 -2.46 31.76
CA GLU A 112 -33.47 -1.01 31.91
C GLU A 112 -32.39 -0.64 32.95
N LEU A 113 -32.28 -1.39 34.05
CA LEU A 113 -31.20 -1.20 35.02
C LEU A 113 -29.83 -1.51 34.40
N TRP A 114 -29.73 -2.54 33.57
CA TRP A 114 -28.52 -2.82 32.80
C TRP A 114 -28.22 -1.67 31.82
N ARG A 115 -29.21 -1.22 31.04
CA ARG A 115 -29.05 -0.09 30.11
C ARG A 115 -28.65 1.21 30.80
N ALA A 116 -29.08 1.42 32.05
CA ALA A 116 -28.70 2.57 32.87
C ALA A 116 -27.25 2.51 33.41
N GLY A 117 -26.47 1.48 33.08
CA GLY A 117 -25.07 1.34 33.47
C GLY A 117 -24.77 0.14 34.39
N GLY A 118 -25.63 -0.88 34.39
CA GLY A 118 -25.36 -2.13 35.11
C GLY A 118 -24.19 -2.90 34.51
N GLY A 119 -23.33 -3.48 35.35
CA GLY A 119 -22.14 -4.22 34.93
C GLY A 119 -22.30 -5.74 34.85
N PHE A 120 -21.19 -6.42 34.58
CA PHE A 120 -21.10 -7.89 34.59
C PHE A 120 -21.25 -8.46 36.00
N GLN A 121 -21.80 -9.67 36.08
CA GLN A 121 -21.65 -10.54 37.25
C GLN A 121 -20.31 -11.30 37.17
N ARG A 122 -19.75 -11.66 38.32
CA ARG A 122 -18.44 -12.32 38.40
C ARG A 122 -18.34 -13.62 37.56
N ASN A 123 -19.42 -14.39 37.47
CA ASN A 123 -19.50 -15.64 36.74
C ASN A 123 -19.77 -15.47 35.23
N GLU A 124 -20.05 -14.25 34.75
CA GLU A 124 -20.35 -13.95 33.35
C GLU A 124 -19.08 -13.70 32.50
N VAL A 125 -17.94 -13.51 33.16
CA VAL A 125 -16.64 -13.16 32.54
C VAL A 125 -15.62 -14.28 32.72
N ASN A 126 -14.71 -14.43 31.76
CA ASN A 126 -13.66 -15.46 31.83
C ASN A 126 -12.37 -14.96 32.49
N ILE A 127 -12.12 -13.64 32.48
CA ILE A 127 -10.90 -13.03 33.03
C ILE A 127 -11.32 -12.06 34.12
N VAL A 128 -10.76 -12.19 35.33
CA VAL A 128 -11.14 -11.35 36.47
C VAL A 128 -9.96 -10.61 37.10
N ARG A 129 -8.71 -10.96 36.75
CA ARG A 129 -7.51 -10.37 37.32
C ARG A 129 -6.64 -9.74 36.23
N ASN A 130 -5.99 -8.63 36.58
CA ASN A 130 -5.12 -7.88 35.67
C ASN A 130 -3.82 -8.63 35.33
N ASP A 131 -3.26 -9.42 36.25
CA ASP A 131 -2.06 -10.22 35.99
C ASP A 131 -2.29 -11.33 34.95
N GLN A 132 -3.55 -11.72 34.72
CA GLN A 132 -3.94 -12.68 33.69
C GLN A 132 -4.06 -12.04 32.31
N ALA A 133 -4.03 -10.71 32.19
CA ALA A 133 -4.33 -9.99 30.95
C ALA A 133 -3.12 -9.72 30.06
N GLU A 134 -1.89 -9.81 30.57
CA GLU A 134 -0.67 -9.40 29.86
C GLU A 134 -0.44 -10.18 28.54
N HIS A 135 -0.79 -11.47 28.52
CA HIS A 135 -0.59 -12.37 27.38
C HIS A 135 -1.90 -12.75 26.67
N VAL A 136 -2.95 -11.95 26.83
CA VAL A 136 -4.28 -12.27 26.31
C VAL A 136 -4.67 -11.38 25.13
N ILE A 137 -5.19 -12.02 24.08
CA ILE A 137 -5.99 -11.39 23.04
C ILE A 137 -7.46 -11.66 23.36
N GLY A 138 -8.21 -10.61 23.69
CA GLY A 138 -9.62 -10.73 24.04
C GLY A 138 -10.48 -10.97 22.80
N PHE A 139 -11.43 -11.90 22.87
CA PHE A 139 -12.48 -12.04 21.84
C PHE A 139 -13.79 -11.49 22.40
N VAL A 140 -14.37 -10.53 21.71
CA VAL A 140 -15.73 -10.06 22.01
C VAL A 140 -16.74 -11.14 21.64
N SER A 141 -17.86 -11.17 22.38
CA SER A 141 -19.00 -12.05 22.10
C SER A 141 -19.36 -12.12 20.61
N ASP A 142 -19.27 -13.33 20.05
CA ASP A 142 -19.52 -13.60 18.63
C ASP A 142 -20.99 -13.43 18.21
N TRP A 143 -21.89 -13.45 19.19
CA TRP A 143 -23.33 -13.34 19.03
C TRP A 143 -23.87 -11.90 18.95
N LEU A 144 -23.02 -10.87 19.16
CA LEU A 144 -23.43 -9.47 19.03
C LEU A 144 -23.75 -9.13 17.56
N GLU A 145 -24.86 -8.43 17.33
CA GLU A 145 -25.34 -8.07 15.99
C GLU A 145 -25.45 -6.55 15.82
N LEU A 146 -24.30 -5.89 15.60
CA LEU A 146 -24.23 -4.43 15.39
C LEU A 146 -24.85 -3.98 14.06
N ASP A 147 -25.10 -4.93 13.16
CA ASP A 147 -25.72 -4.79 11.85
C ASP A 147 -27.11 -5.46 11.80
N SER A 148 -27.76 -5.63 12.95
CA SER A 148 -29.15 -6.12 12.99
C SER A 148 -30.11 -5.12 12.34
N GLN A 149 -31.02 -5.63 11.51
CA GLN A 149 -32.14 -4.84 10.99
C GLN A 149 -33.12 -4.45 12.11
N ILE A 150 -33.11 -5.19 13.22
CA ILE A 150 -33.93 -4.88 14.39
C ILE A 150 -33.18 -3.84 15.23
N GLU A 151 -33.69 -2.62 15.24
CA GLU A 151 -33.10 -1.47 15.94
C GLU A 151 -32.82 -1.74 17.43
N GLY A 152 -33.74 -2.39 18.16
CA GLY A 152 -33.54 -2.73 19.57
C GLY A 152 -32.36 -3.68 19.81
N VAL A 153 -32.25 -4.74 18.99
CA VAL A 153 -31.14 -5.71 19.05
C VAL A 153 -29.81 -5.01 18.77
N ARG A 154 -29.81 -4.11 17.80
CA ARG A 154 -28.63 -3.34 17.42
C ARG A 154 -28.14 -2.43 18.53
N TYR A 155 -29.04 -1.65 19.14
CA TYR A 155 -28.69 -0.79 20.27
C TYR A 155 -28.19 -1.59 21.48
N ASP A 156 -28.89 -2.67 21.84
CA ASP A 156 -28.48 -3.51 22.95
C ASP A 156 -27.13 -4.23 22.65
N SER A 157 -26.86 -4.58 21.39
CA SER A 157 -25.57 -5.14 20.98
C SER A 157 -24.45 -4.09 21.06
N GLU A 158 -24.73 -2.84 20.68
CA GLU A 158 -23.77 -1.72 20.80
C GLU A 158 -23.44 -1.41 22.26
N MET A 159 -24.43 -1.48 23.15
CA MET A 159 -24.24 -1.30 24.59
C MET A 159 -23.42 -2.44 25.21
N ALA A 160 -23.72 -3.69 24.86
CA ALA A 160 -22.96 -4.84 25.29
C ALA A 160 -21.51 -4.81 24.78
N LEU A 161 -21.28 -4.42 23.52
CA LEU A 161 -19.94 -4.21 22.96
C LEU A 161 -19.15 -3.19 23.78
N ARG A 162 -19.74 -2.02 24.06
CA ARG A 162 -19.10 -0.97 24.87
C ARG A 162 -18.74 -1.47 26.26
N GLN A 163 -19.61 -2.27 26.88
CA GLN A 163 -19.36 -2.86 28.19
C GLN A 163 -18.20 -3.87 28.15
N GLU A 164 -18.15 -4.76 27.15
CA GLU A 164 -17.05 -5.72 26.98
C GLU A 164 -15.70 -5.00 26.74
N LEU A 165 -15.68 -3.97 25.89
CA LEU A 165 -14.47 -3.18 25.63
C LEU A 165 -14.02 -2.35 26.84
N GLN A 166 -14.97 -1.81 27.61
CA GLN A 166 -14.66 -1.12 28.87
C GLN A 166 -14.06 -2.08 29.89
N TYR A 167 -14.58 -3.31 29.97
CA TYR A 167 -14.04 -4.33 30.88
C TYR A 167 -12.65 -4.80 30.45
N ALA A 168 -12.43 -5.02 29.15
CA ALA A 168 -11.11 -5.30 28.60
C ALA A 168 -10.13 -4.15 28.89
N SER A 169 -10.58 -2.89 28.78
CA SER A 169 -9.77 -1.71 29.10
C SER A 169 -9.40 -1.65 30.59
N TYR A 170 -10.34 -1.99 31.48
CA TYR A 170 -10.10 -2.09 32.92
C TYR A 170 -9.04 -3.14 33.26
N LEU A 171 -9.07 -4.29 32.58
CA LEU A 171 -8.08 -5.36 32.73
C LEU A 171 -6.75 -5.08 32.02
N GLY A 172 -6.59 -3.96 31.31
CA GLY A 172 -5.36 -3.66 30.58
C GLY A 172 -5.15 -4.50 29.32
N ILE A 173 -6.18 -5.17 28.79
CA ILE A 173 -6.11 -5.91 27.52
C ILE A 173 -6.03 -4.89 26.38
N LEU A 174 -4.96 -4.95 25.58
CA LEU A 174 -4.71 -3.97 24.51
C LEU A 174 -5.11 -4.44 23.11
N ASN A 175 -5.35 -5.74 22.91
CA ASN A 175 -5.72 -6.30 21.61
C ASN A 175 -7.02 -7.08 21.75
N VAL A 176 -8.05 -6.63 21.02
CA VAL A 176 -9.38 -7.24 21.08
C VAL A 176 -9.87 -7.54 19.66
N VAL A 177 -10.33 -8.77 19.45
CA VAL A 177 -10.95 -9.23 18.21
C VAL A 177 -12.46 -9.07 18.32
N LEU A 178 -13.05 -8.33 17.38
CA LEU A 178 -14.48 -8.08 17.27
C LEU A 178 -15.17 -9.14 16.41
N PRO A 179 -16.48 -9.38 16.61
CA PRO A 179 -17.26 -10.29 15.78
C PRO A 179 -17.22 -9.89 14.30
N SER A 180 -17.52 -10.86 13.43
CA SER A 180 -17.63 -10.56 12.00
C SER A 180 -18.96 -9.88 11.69
N PRO A 181 -19.00 -8.87 10.81
CA PRO A 181 -20.28 -8.39 10.28
C PRO A 181 -21.01 -9.53 9.57
N ARG A 182 -22.31 -9.63 9.78
CA ARG A 182 -23.17 -10.72 9.27
C ARG A 182 -23.96 -10.32 8.03
N ARG A 183 -24.19 -9.01 7.85
CA ARG A 183 -25.08 -8.45 6.83
C ARG A 183 -24.40 -7.29 6.13
N GLY A 184 -23.93 -7.53 4.91
CA GLY A 184 -23.24 -6.52 4.10
C GLY A 184 -24.06 -5.25 3.83
N GLN A 185 -25.40 -5.35 3.76
CA GLN A 185 -26.28 -4.20 3.52
C GLN A 185 -26.30 -3.17 4.66
N GLU A 186 -26.04 -3.61 5.90
CA GLU A 186 -26.08 -2.78 7.12
C GLU A 186 -24.68 -2.48 7.66
N ILE A 187 -23.65 -2.65 6.83
CA ILE A 187 -22.24 -2.50 7.23
C ILE A 187 -21.91 -1.10 7.74
N THR A 188 -22.59 -0.08 7.23
CA THR A 188 -22.43 1.31 7.66
C THR A 188 -22.81 1.47 9.14
N THR A 189 -23.85 0.78 9.58
CA THR A 189 -24.28 0.81 10.98
C THR A 189 -23.29 0.09 11.90
N TYR A 190 -22.76 -1.06 11.45
CA TYR A 190 -21.66 -1.75 12.13
C TYR A 190 -20.47 -0.81 12.29
N ALA A 191 -20.02 -0.17 11.20
CA ALA A 191 -18.89 0.73 11.19
C ALA A 191 -19.09 1.94 12.11
N ARG A 192 -20.30 2.52 12.14
CA ARG A 192 -20.66 3.61 13.07
C ARG A 192 -20.53 3.17 14.52
N ALA A 193 -20.99 1.97 14.88
CA ALA A 193 -20.85 1.44 16.23
C ALA A 193 -19.37 1.28 16.64
N ILE A 194 -18.51 0.85 15.71
CA ILE A 194 -17.05 0.79 15.95
C ILE A 194 -16.47 2.18 16.14
N ASN A 195 -16.81 3.14 15.29
CA ASN A 195 -16.33 4.52 15.39
C ASN A 195 -16.74 5.17 16.73
N ASP A 196 -17.96 4.93 17.19
CA ASP A 196 -18.43 5.39 18.50
C ASP A 196 -17.61 4.78 19.65
N CYS A 197 -17.21 3.51 19.55
CA CYS A 197 -16.32 2.88 20.52
C CYS A 197 -14.91 3.49 20.51
N LEU A 198 -14.40 3.87 19.35
CA LEU A 198 -13.09 4.54 19.23
C LEU A 198 -13.09 5.92 19.87
N ALA A 199 -14.20 6.65 19.73
CA ALA A 199 -14.40 7.99 20.30
C ALA A 199 -14.74 7.97 21.80
N SER A 200 -15.20 6.84 22.34
CA SER A 200 -15.58 6.72 23.74
C SER A 200 -14.39 6.85 24.69
N SER A 201 -14.53 7.68 25.73
CA SER A 201 -13.54 7.81 26.80
C SER A 201 -13.47 6.60 27.74
N SER A 202 -14.46 5.70 27.67
CA SER A 202 -14.48 4.46 28.47
C SER A 202 -13.61 3.34 27.88
N VAL A 203 -13.19 3.48 26.62
CA VAL A 203 -12.33 2.52 25.92
C VAL A 203 -10.92 3.09 25.88
N SER A 204 -9.93 2.29 26.26
CA SER A 204 -8.53 2.73 26.30
C SER A 204 -8.08 3.24 24.92
N PRO A 205 -7.45 4.44 24.83
CA PRO A 205 -6.97 4.98 23.56
C PRO A 205 -5.81 4.15 22.96
N TYR A 206 -5.22 3.25 23.74
CA TYR A 206 -4.15 2.34 23.31
C TYR A 206 -4.66 0.97 22.86
N MET A 207 -5.97 0.71 23.00
CA MET A 207 -6.57 -0.55 22.58
C MET A 207 -6.72 -0.59 21.05
N SER A 208 -6.24 -1.68 20.46
CA SER A 208 -6.45 -2.06 19.07
C SER A 208 -7.71 -2.93 18.94
N LEU A 209 -8.55 -2.59 17.98
CA LEU A 209 -9.80 -3.27 17.64
C LEU A 209 -9.62 -3.97 16.29
N SER A 210 -9.45 -5.28 16.33
CA SER A 210 -9.30 -6.10 15.13
C SER A 210 -10.63 -6.69 14.72
N ILE A 211 -11.13 -6.36 13.54
CA ILE A 211 -12.43 -6.85 13.08
C ILE A 211 -12.23 -8.18 12.36
N ARG A 212 -12.97 -9.21 12.77
CA ARG A 212 -12.93 -10.50 12.10
C ARG A 212 -13.58 -10.39 10.71
N ILE A 213 -12.79 -10.57 9.65
CA ILE A 213 -13.29 -10.51 8.27
C ILE A 213 -12.92 -11.81 7.55
N PRO A 214 -13.87 -12.54 6.94
CA PRO A 214 -13.54 -13.69 6.12
C PRO A 214 -12.74 -13.27 4.88
N VAL A 215 -11.78 -14.11 4.47
CA VAL A 215 -10.94 -13.82 3.29
C VAL A 215 -11.74 -13.71 1.99
N CYS A 216 -12.86 -14.43 1.90
CA CYS A 216 -13.87 -14.31 0.85
C CYS A 216 -15.24 -14.78 1.38
N ASP A 217 -16.31 -14.35 0.73
CA ASP A 217 -17.65 -14.90 0.97
C ASP A 217 -17.78 -16.20 0.17
N ILE A 218 -17.93 -17.32 0.86
CA ILE A 218 -18.38 -18.57 0.23
C ILE A 218 -19.85 -18.72 0.64
N PRO A 219 -20.81 -18.68 -0.31
CA PRO A 219 -22.19 -18.99 0.02
C PRO A 219 -22.25 -20.41 0.62
N PRO A 220 -23.12 -20.67 1.61
CA PRO A 220 -23.47 -22.05 1.97
C PRO A 220 -23.94 -22.78 0.70
N GLU A 221 -23.43 -23.99 0.47
CA GLU A 221 -23.79 -24.82 -0.67
C GLU A 221 -25.31 -25.10 -0.72
N ASP A 222 -26.05 -24.28 -1.47
CA ASP A 222 -27.40 -24.59 -1.95
C ASP A 222 -27.36 -24.79 -3.46
N GLY A 223 -26.78 -25.91 -3.90
CA GLY A 223 -27.20 -26.75 -5.04
C GLY A 223 -27.66 -26.16 -6.39
N ASN A 224 -27.47 -24.88 -6.72
CA ASN A 224 -27.89 -24.32 -8.00
C ASN A 224 -26.75 -23.58 -8.71
N ALA A 225 -26.56 -23.98 -9.96
CA ALA A 225 -25.48 -23.55 -10.85
C ALA A 225 -25.40 -22.03 -11.02
N ALA A 226 -24.15 -21.56 -11.09
CA ALA A 226 -23.68 -20.20 -11.32
C ALA A 226 -24.44 -19.45 -12.43
N LYS A 227 -24.77 -18.19 -12.15
CA LYS A 227 -25.11 -17.18 -13.16
C LYS A 227 -23.83 -16.45 -13.58
N GLY A 228 -23.74 -16.15 -14.88
CA GLY A 228 -23.00 -15.04 -15.52
C GLY A 228 -21.56 -14.76 -15.12
N VAL A 229 -20.64 -14.86 -16.10
CA VAL A 229 -19.18 -14.68 -15.98
C VAL A 229 -18.71 -13.28 -15.45
N ASN A 230 -19.59 -12.28 -15.31
CA ASN A 230 -19.28 -10.99 -14.68
C ASN A 230 -19.68 -10.89 -13.20
N ASP A 231 -20.53 -11.79 -12.67
CA ASP A 231 -21.06 -11.69 -11.30
C ASP A 231 -20.08 -12.25 -10.24
N HIS A 232 -19.03 -12.97 -10.66
CA HIS A 232 -18.14 -13.65 -9.72
C HIS A 232 -17.13 -12.74 -9.02
N GLU A 233 -16.70 -11.62 -9.61
CA GLU A 233 -15.66 -10.79 -8.98
C GLU A 233 -16.20 -9.84 -7.91
N ASP A 234 -17.41 -9.30 -8.11
CA ASP A 234 -18.11 -8.47 -7.13
C ASP A 234 -18.42 -9.28 -5.86
N GLU A 235 -18.87 -10.53 -6.02
CA GLU A 235 -19.05 -11.49 -4.92
C GLU A 235 -17.72 -11.81 -4.22
N LEU A 236 -16.65 -12.05 -4.99
CA LEU A 236 -15.30 -12.30 -4.45
C LEU A 236 -14.68 -11.07 -3.77
N SER A 237 -15.20 -9.87 -4.06
CA SER A 237 -14.75 -8.60 -3.48
C SER A 237 -15.56 -8.12 -2.30
N ALA A 238 -16.70 -8.75 -2.01
CA ALA A 238 -17.64 -8.30 -0.98
C ALA A 238 -16.99 -8.14 0.40
N THR A 239 -16.15 -9.09 0.83
CA THR A 239 -15.50 -9.04 2.16
C THR A 239 -14.45 -7.95 2.27
N TRP A 240 -13.69 -7.69 1.20
CA TRP A 240 -12.75 -6.56 1.16
C TRP A 240 -13.51 -5.23 1.09
N GLN A 241 -14.59 -5.13 0.32
CA GLN A 241 -15.43 -3.92 0.26
C GLN A 241 -16.08 -3.61 1.61
N MET A 242 -16.50 -4.65 2.35
CA MET A 242 -17.00 -4.55 3.72
C MET A 242 -15.93 -3.94 4.64
N TRP A 243 -14.71 -4.49 4.63
CA TRP A 243 -13.57 -3.93 5.36
C TRP A 243 -13.28 -2.48 4.95
N ASN A 244 -13.26 -2.22 3.64
CA ASN A 244 -13.00 -0.90 3.08
C ASN A 244 -14.02 0.13 3.57
N THR A 245 -15.31 -0.24 3.62
CA THR A 245 -16.37 0.62 4.14
C THR A 245 -16.16 0.94 5.62
N ILE A 246 -15.84 -0.07 6.43
CA ILE A 246 -15.59 0.14 7.86
C ILE A 246 -14.42 1.10 8.09
N ARG A 247 -13.26 0.85 7.46
CA ARG A 247 -12.08 1.69 7.67
C ARG A 247 -12.29 3.13 7.18
N MET A 248 -13.05 3.33 6.10
CA MET A 248 -13.35 4.68 5.58
C MET A 248 -14.25 5.46 6.54
N ILE A 249 -15.24 4.82 7.18
CA ILE A 249 -16.11 5.45 8.19
C ILE A 249 -15.35 5.76 9.48
N CYS A 250 -14.47 4.84 9.93
CA CYS A 250 -13.63 5.06 11.12
C CYS A 250 -12.52 6.12 10.89
N GLY A 251 -12.26 6.50 9.63
CA GLY A 251 -11.22 7.44 9.26
C GLY A 251 -9.79 6.92 9.46
N PRO A 252 -8.77 7.78 9.26
CA PRO A 252 -7.37 7.38 9.34
C PRO A 252 -6.96 7.11 10.81
N THR A 253 -6.93 5.83 11.18
CA THR A 253 -6.59 5.37 12.53
C THR A 253 -5.73 4.10 12.49
N SER A 254 -4.76 4.02 13.39
CA SER A 254 -3.94 2.81 13.60
C SER A 254 -4.58 1.82 14.57
N ARG A 255 -5.67 2.21 15.24
CA ARG A 255 -6.38 1.39 16.24
C ARG A 255 -7.34 0.37 15.63
N VAL A 256 -7.63 0.47 14.33
CA VAL A 256 -8.50 -0.47 13.64
C VAL A 256 -7.64 -1.34 12.72
N SER A 257 -7.85 -2.64 12.78
CA SER A 257 -7.11 -3.62 11.99
C SER A 257 -8.00 -4.79 11.59
N VAL A 258 -7.48 -5.66 10.73
CA VAL A 258 -8.17 -6.86 10.28
C VAL A 258 -7.68 -8.07 11.08
N ALA A 259 -8.62 -8.87 11.57
CA ALA A 259 -8.41 -10.27 11.94
C ALA A 259 -8.93 -11.14 10.77
N LEU A 260 -8.03 -11.49 9.85
CA LEU A 260 -8.40 -12.16 8.61
C LEU A 260 -8.70 -13.64 8.90
N ASP A 261 -9.95 -14.02 8.66
CA ASP A 261 -10.43 -15.38 8.86
C ASP A 261 -10.20 -16.22 7.60
N LEU A 262 -9.29 -17.18 7.73
CA LEU A 262 -8.87 -18.08 6.66
C LEU A 262 -9.59 -19.44 6.71
N THR A 263 -10.69 -19.53 7.47
CA THR A 263 -11.56 -20.72 7.49
C THR A 263 -12.15 -21.02 6.10
N PRO A 264 -12.64 -20.03 5.32
CA PRO A 264 -13.09 -20.28 3.95
C PRO A 264 -11.92 -20.64 3.02
N ALA A 265 -12.20 -21.41 1.97
CA ALA A 265 -11.22 -21.68 0.91
C ALA A 265 -10.80 -20.39 0.21
N LEU A 266 -9.52 -20.28 -0.16
CA LEU A 266 -9.03 -19.11 -0.88
C LEU A 266 -9.58 -19.06 -2.31
N PRO A 267 -10.00 -17.89 -2.82
CA PRO A 267 -10.36 -17.75 -4.21
C PRO A 267 -9.14 -17.91 -5.12
N ALA A 268 -9.36 -18.46 -6.33
CA ALA A 268 -8.31 -18.63 -7.32
C ALA A 268 -7.83 -17.30 -7.94
N SER A 269 -8.61 -16.22 -7.81
CA SER A 269 -8.24 -14.89 -8.29
C SER A 269 -7.15 -14.27 -7.39
N LEU A 270 -5.91 -14.27 -7.90
CA LEU A 270 -4.77 -13.72 -7.16
C LEU A 270 -4.89 -12.21 -6.93
N GLY A 271 -5.50 -11.45 -7.86
CA GLY A 271 -5.73 -10.01 -7.70
C GLY A 271 -6.63 -9.68 -6.51
N VAL A 272 -7.65 -10.50 -6.26
CA VAL A 272 -8.54 -10.38 -5.09
C VAL A 272 -7.77 -10.56 -3.79
N LEU A 273 -6.85 -11.54 -3.74
CA LEU A 273 -6.02 -11.83 -2.57
C LEU A 273 -4.95 -10.76 -2.33
N ALA A 274 -4.34 -10.24 -3.39
CA ALA A 274 -3.23 -9.27 -3.32
C ALA A 274 -3.61 -7.99 -2.55
N ARG A 275 -4.90 -7.63 -2.50
CA ARG A 275 -5.39 -6.48 -1.72
C ARG A 275 -5.01 -6.56 -0.24
N TRP A 276 -5.10 -7.75 0.35
CA TRP A 276 -4.85 -7.95 1.78
C TRP A 276 -3.40 -7.67 2.19
N SER A 277 -2.42 -7.69 1.27
CA SER A 277 -1.03 -7.37 1.61
C SER A 277 -0.80 -5.88 1.87
N ALA A 278 -1.69 -5.01 1.37
CA ALA A 278 -1.66 -3.57 1.61
C ALA A 278 -2.43 -3.15 2.88
N GLU A 279 -3.33 -4.01 3.37
CA GLU A 279 -4.18 -3.73 4.51
C GLU A 279 -3.48 -4.00 5.85
N HIS A 280 -3.97 -3.36 6.92
CA HIS A 280 -3.48 -3.58 8.28
C HIS A 280 -4.03 -4.90 8.85
N VAL A 281 -3.53 -6.03 8.35
CA VAL A 281 -3.87 -7.37 8.86
C VAL A 281 -3.05 -7.66 10.11
N GLN A 282 -3.66 -7.52 11.28
CA GLN A 282 -3.01 -7.73 12.57
C GLN A 282 -3.09 -9.20 13.02
N HIS A 283 -4.16 -9.91 12.66
CA HIS A 283 -4.35 -11.31 13.04
C HIS A 283 -4.72 -12.17 11.82
N LEU A 284 -4.21 -13.41 11.78
CA LEU A 284 -4.59 -14.47 10.85
C LEU A 284 -5.23 -15.61 11.64
N ILE A 285 -6.48 -15.96 11.35
CA ILE A 285 -7.18 -17.05 12.03
C ILE A 285 -7.10 -18.30 11.15
N LEU A 286 -6.41 -19.32 11.65
CA LEU A 286 -6.15 -20.59 10.96
C LEU A 286 -6.67 -21.76 11.79
N PRO A 287 -7.89 -22.27 11.52
CA PRO A 287 -8.33 -23.52 12.12
C PRO A 287 -7.57 -24.72 11.55
N ALA A 288 -7.47 -25.78 12.34
CA ALA A 288 -6.88 -27.06 11.94
C ALA A 288 -7.53 -27.65 10.67
N THR A 289 -8.78 -27.28 10.38
CA THR A 289 -9.51 -27.67 9.15
C THR A 289 -8.95 -27.04 7.88
N THR A 290 -8.12 -26.00 7.96
CA THR A 290 -7.44 -25.40 6.79
C THR A 290 -6.21 -26.20 6.34
N PHE A 291 -5.74 -27.11 7.18
CA PHE A 291 -4.59 -27.96 6.90
C PHE A 291 -5.04 -29.28 6.27
N ILE A 292 -4.18 -29.82 5.41
CA ILE A 292 -4.31 -31.13 4.78
C ILE A 292 -3.18 -32.03 5.27
N PRO A 293 -3.38 -33.36 5.35
CA PRO A 293 -2.32 -34.28 5.71
C PRO A 293 -1.32 -34.44 4.55
N ASN A 294 -0.03 -34.42 4.85
CA ASN A 294 1.00 -34.87 3.90
C ASN A 294 1.06 -36.41 3.83
N ALA A 295 1.92 -36.96 2.97
CA ALA A 295 2.10 -38.41 2.82
C ALA A 295 2.50 -39.15 4.11
N LYS A 296 3.05 -38.44 5.10
CA LYS A 296 3.42 -38.98 6.41
C LYS A 296 2.32 -38.76 7.46
N GLY A 297 1.24 -38.03 7.16
CA GLY A 297 0.16 -37.73 8.11
C GLY A 297 0.36 -36.47 8.98
N TYR A 298 1.36 -35.63 8.68
CA TYR A 298 1.55 -34.33 9.34
C TYR A 298 0.70 -33.23 8.68
N PRO A 299 0.23 -32.22 9.43
CA PRO A 299 -0.51 -31.08 8.88
C PRO A 299 0.37 -30.20 7.99
N VAL A 300 -0.11 -29.91 6.78
CA VAL A 300 0.49 -28.94 5.84
C VAL A 300 -0.60 -28.10 5.18
N LEU A 301 -0.27 -26.93 4.63
CA LEU A 301 -1.26 -26.08 3.95
C LEU A 301 -1.27 -26.31 2.43
N PRO A 302 -2.40 -26.09 1.73
CA PRO A 302 -2.44 -26.07 0.27
C PRO A 302 -1.47 -25.05 -0.34
N LYS A 303 -1.02 -25.27 -1.58
CA LYS A 303 -0.01 -24.41 -2.23
C LYS A 303 -0.43 -22.95 -2.36
N LEU A 304 -1.70 -22.69 -2.71
CA LEU A 304 -2.25 -21.33 -2.79
C LEU A 304 -2.18 -20.62 -1.43
N MET A 305 -2.54 -21.31 -0.34
CA MET A 305 -2.44 -20.78 1.02
C MET A 305 -0.98 -20.57 1.45
N GLN A 306 -0.06 -21.46 1.07
CA GLN A 306 1.37 -21.26 1.31
C GLN A 306 1.88 -19.98 0.66
N GLY A 307 1.51 -19.71 -0.60
CA GLY A 307 1.89 -18.48 -1.30
C GLY A 307 1.31 -17.25 -0.59
N PHE A 308 0.00 -17.24 -0.37
CA PHE A 308 -0.70 -16.14 0.28
C PHE A 308 -0.12 -15.79 1.67
N LEU A 309 0.14 -16.79 2.52
CA LEU A 309 0.73 -16.56 3.83
C LEU A 309 2.17 -16.05 3.76
N ARG A 310 2.97 -16.54 2.80
CA ARG A 310 4.36 -16.06 2.60
C ARG A 310 4.39 -14.56 2.28
N ASP A 311 3.42 -14.09 1.50
CA ASP A 311 3.29 -12.67 1.15
C ASP A 311 2.83 -11.83 2.35
N LEU A 312 2.00 -12.38 3.24
CA LEU A 312 1.54 -11.68 4.45
C LEU A 312 2.55 -11.69 5.60
N PHE A 313 3.43 -12.70 5.71
CA PHE A 313 4.41 -12.77 6.79
C PHE A 313 5.38 -11.59 6.83
N LYS A 314 5.60 -10.91 5.69
CA LYS A 314 6.39 -9.66 5.66
C LYS A 314 5.81 -8.59 6.59
N ASN A 315 4.49 -8.61 6.83
CA ASN A 315 3.78 -7.70 7.72
C ASN A 315 3.77 -8.15 9.20
N ARG A 316 4.32 -9.34 9.51
CA ARG A 316 4.44 -9.90 10.87
C ARG A 316 3.10 -9.96 11.64
N PRO A 317 2.03 -10.56 11.08
CA PRO A 317 0.76 -10.70 11.77
C PRO A 317 0.85 -11.65 12.97
N ASN A 318 -0.12 -11.59 13.88
CA ASN A 318 -0.32 -12.64 14.87
C ASN A 318 -1.07 -13.82 14.21
N VAL A 319 -0.59 -15.05 14.37
CA VAL A 319 -1.23 -16.25 13.85
C VAL A 319 -1.99 -16.95 14.97
N ILE A 320 -3.32 -16.99 14.86
CA ILE A 320 -4.23 -17.65 15.80
C ILE A 320 -4.56 -19.04 15.26
N LEU A 321 -4.06 -20.07 15.95
CA LEU A 321 -4.32 -21.47 15.60
C LEU A 321 -5.49 -22.00 16.42
N SER A 322 -6.52 -22.50 15.74
CA SER A 322 -7.73 -23.01 16.39
C SER A 322 -8.01 -24.46 16.06
N LYS A 323 -8.74 -25.17 16.95
CA LYS A 323 -9.13 -26.58 16.75
C LYS A 323 -7.94 -27.55 16.55
N THR A 324 -6.74 -27.19 17.00
CA THR A 324 -5.51 -28.01 16.92
C THR A 324 -5.65 -29.33 17.69
N GLN A 325 -6.47 -29.33 18.75
CA GLN A 325 -6.77 -30.50 19.59
C GLN A 325 -7.84 -31.43 19.01
N SER A 326 -8.45 -31.10 17.87
CA SER A 326 -9.50 -31.91 17.23
C SER A 326 -8.99 -33.19 16.55
N ASN A 327 -7.69 -33.52 16.67
CA ASN A 327 -7.06 -34.74 16.15
C ASN A 327 -7.36 -35.05 14.67
N LEU A 328 -7.44 -34.00 13.83
CA LEU A 328 -7.70 -34.14 12.39
C LEU A 328 -6.52 -34.72 11.60
N HIS A 329 -5.32 -34.72 12.19
CA HIS A 329 -4.08 -35.20 11.58
C HIS A 329 -3.47 -36.29 12.46
N THR A 330 -3.01 -37.38 11.84
CA THR A 330 -2.62 -38.62 12.54
C THR A 330 -1.25 -38.56 13.21
N LEU A 331 -0.36 -37.67 12.77
CA LEU A 331 0.96 -37.48 13.37
C LEU A 331 1.24 -36.01 13.73
N GLY A 332 2.08 -35.81 14.75
CA GLY A 332 2.64 -34.50 15.13
C GLY A 332 1.89 -33.76 16.25
N GLY A 333 0.62 -34.09 16.50
CA GLY A 333 -0.19 -33.47 17.56
C GLY A 333 -0.39 -31.96 17.36
N GLU A 334 -0.71 -31.25 18.44
CA GLU A 334 -0.97 -29.80 18.43
C GLU A 334 0.25 -28.96 18.00
N LEU A 335 1.47 -29.36 18.39
CA LEU A 335 2.68 -28.59 18.09
C LEU A 335 3.06 -28.61 16.60
N ALA A 336 2.60 -29.60 15.83
CA ALA A 336 2.95 -29.69 14.41
C ALA A 336 2.42 -28.52 13.58
N TYR A 337 1.27 -27.94 13.96
CA TYR A 337 0.69 -26.80 13.24
C TYR A 337 1.56 -25.55 13.40
N VAL A 338 1.94 -25.19 14.63
CA VAL A 338 2.81 -24.03 14.89
C VAL A 338 4.20 -24.21 14.28
N GLN A 339 4.79 -25.40 14.38
CA GLN A 339 6.08 -25.72 13.76
C GLN A 339 6.04 -25.57 12.24
N TYR A 340 4.96 -26.04 11.60
CA TYR A 340 4.80 -25.93 10.16
C TYR A 340 4.64 -24.47 9.71
N VAL A 341 3.81 -23.68 10.38
CA VAL A 341 3.62 -22.26 10.00
C VAL A 341 4.90 -21.45 10.25
N ARG A 342 5.63 -21.69 11.35
CA ARG A 342 6.97 -21.11 11.57
C ARG A 342 7.97 -21.49 10.49
N HIS A 343 7.92 -22.74 10.03
CA HIS A 343 8.74 -23.17 8.89
C HIS A 343 8.37 -22.40 7.61
N LEU A 344 7.09 -22.18 7.33
CA LEU A 344 6.66 -21.36 6.19
C LEU A 344 7.15 -19.90 6.33
N GLU A 345 7.02 -19.29 7.50
CA GLU A 345 7.50 -17.93 7.75
C GLU A 345 9.02 -17.82 7.58
N LYS A 346 9.78 -18.75 8.18
CA LYS A 346 11.25 -18.77 8.10
C LYS A 346 11.76 -18.95 6.68
N THR A 347 11.03 -19.72 5.87
CA THR A 347 11.39 -20.02 4.47
C THR A 347 10.74 -19.06 3.47
N SER A 348 10.00 -18.03 3.91
CA SER A 348 9.39 -17.08 2.98
C SER A 348 10.49 -16.28 2.25
N PRO A 349 10.30 -15.98 0.95
CA PRO A 349 11.31 -15.25 0.17
C PRO A 349 11.75 -13.95 0.86
N PHE A 350 10.80 -13.18 1.38
CA PHE A 350 11.07 -11.96 2.13
C PHE A 350 11.93 -12.20 3.38
N ASN A 351 11.62 -13.18 4.22
CA ASN A 351 12.42 -13.41 5.44
C ASN A 351 13.80 -13.98 5.12
N VAL A 352 13.93 -14.78 4.07
CA VAL A 352 15.23 -15.27 3.59
C VAL A 352 16.07 -14.08 3.10
N ALA A 353 15.51 -13.22 2.25
CA ALA A 353 16.20 -12.04 1.75
C ALA A 353 16.55 -11.07 2.88
N ARG A 354 15.61 -10.78 3.78
CA ARG A 354 15.83 -9.91 4.95
C ARG A 354 16.93 -10.43 5.85
N ASN A 355 17.05 -11.75 6.05
CA ASN A 355 18.04 -12.38 6.91
C ASN A 355 19.33 -12.80 6.19
N ALA A 356 19.49 -12.44 4.92
CA ALA A 356 20.70 -12.74 4.17
C ALA A 356 21.93 -12.12 4.86
N PRO A 357 23.04 -12.88 5.00
CA PRO A 357 24.25 -12.36 5.59
C PRO A 357 24.89 -11.31 4.68
N GLY A 358 25.60 -10.35 5.28
CA GLY A 358 26.39 -9.35 4.54
C GLY A 358 25.60 -8.16 3.99
N GLY A 359 24.28 -8.05 4.23
CA GLY A 359 23.52 -6.86 3.82
C GLY A 359 23.40 -6.71 2.30
N LEU A 360 23.51 -7.81 1.55
CA LEU A 360 23.61 -7.81 0.09
C LEU A 360 22.26 -7.86 -0.62
N THR A 361 21.15 -7.78 0.11
CA THR A 361 19.79 -7.71 -0.44
C THR A 361 19.15 -6.40 0.00
N VAL A 362 18.18 -5.91 -0.78
CA VAL A 362 17.45 -4.68 -0.46
C VAL A 362 16.76 -4.80 0.91
N GLU A 363 16.20 -5.98 1.22
CA GLU A 363 15.49 -6.23 2.48
C GLU A 363 16.42 -6.31 3.69
N SER A 364 17.64 -6.82 3.53
CA SER A 364 18.61 -6.87 4.63
C SER A 364 19.26 -5.51 4.88
N PHE A 365 19.51 -4.74 3.82
CA PHE A 365 20.05 -3.39 3.90
C PHE A 365 19.02 -2.37 4.41
N GLY A 366 17.79 -2.44 3.92
CA GLY A 366 16.69 -1.53 4.23
C GLY A 366 15.93 -1.81 5.51
N ARG A 367 16.46 -2.66 6.41
CA ARG A 367 15.81 -2.96 7.70
C ARG A 367 15.56 -1.67 8.49
N GLY A 368 14.31 -1.46 8.89
CA GLY A 368 13.85 -0.26 9.61
C GLY A 368 13.34 0.85 8.69
N TYR A 369 13.53 0.73 7.37
CA TYR A 369 13.02 1.68 6.38
C TYR A 369 11.72 1.22 5.71
N GLU A 370 11.20 0.04 6.07
CA GLU A 370 9.94 -0.47 5.52
C GLU A 370 8.77 0.48 5.81
N ASP A 371 8.14 0.99 4.75
CA ASP A 371 7.09 2.01 4.80
C ASP A 371 7.48 3.28 5.59
N TYR A 372 8.77 3.65 5.61
CA TYR A 372 9.27 4.89 6.23
C TYR A 372 9.46 5.99 5.18
N LEU A 373 8.68 7.07 5.31
CA LEU A 373 8.71 8.22 4.40
C LEU A 373 9.97 9.07 4.62
N GLN A 374 10.74 9.28 3.55
CA GLN A 374 11.94 10.14 3.56
C GLN A 374 11.81 11.22 2.50
N ALA A 375 12.22 12.45 2.84
CA ALA A 375 12.35 13.49 1.83
C ALA A 375 13.44 13.07 0.81
N PRO A 376 13.19 13.20 -0.51
CA PRO A 376 14.22 12.99 -1.52
C PRO A 376 15.42 13.92 -1.27
N LEU A 377 16.62 13.42 -1.53
CA LEU A 377 17.84 14.23 -1.42
C LEU A 377 17.84 15.32 -2.51
N GLN A 378 18.53 16.43 -2.24
CA GLN A 378 18.73 17.52 -3.20
C GLN A 378 20.23 17.87 -3.31
N PRO A 379 21.09 17.00 -3.88
CA PRO A 379 22.54 17.20 -3.84
C PRO A 379 23.04 18.44 -4.61
N LEU A 380 22.24 18.97 -5.53
CA LEU A 380 22.54 20.24 -6.19
C LEU A 380 22.38 21.43 -5.23
N MET A 381 21.27 21.48 -4.48
CA MET A 381 20.97 22.55 -3.53
C MET A 381 21.78 22.42 -2.23
N ASP A 382 21.92 21.19 -1.73
CA ASP A 382 22.54 20.91 -0.43
C ASP A 382 23.90 20.19 -0.56
N ASN A 383 24.81 20.46 0.38
CA ASN A 383 26.04 19.68 0.50
C ASN A 383 25.78 18.46 1.37
N LEU A 384 25.87 17.26 0.77
CA LEU A 384 25.64 16.01 1.48
C LEU A 384 26.69 15.75 2.57
N ALA A 385 26.25 15.15 3.67
CA ALA A 385 27.11 14.70 4.75
C ALA A 385 27.93 13.45 4.35
N SER A 386 29.09 13.26 4.99
CA SER A 386 29.98 12.12 4.71
C SER A 386 29.29 10.76 4.87
N MET A 387 28.40 10.62 5.86
CA MET A 387 27.66 9.38 6.11
C MET A 387 26.72 9.03 4.93
N THR A 388 26.14 10.03 4.26
CA THR A 388 25.28 9.82 3.09
C THR A 388 26.08 9.20 1.94
N TYR A 389 27.28 9.74 1.66
CA TYR A 389 28.18 9.14 0.67
C TYR A 389 28.60 7.71 1.07
N GLU A 390 28.83 7.44 2.35
CA GLU A 390 29.15 6.09 2.82
C GLU A 390 28.03 5.09 2.57
N VAL A 391 26.77 5.50 2.72
CA VAL A 391 25.61 4.67 2.37
C VAL A 391 25.59 4.40 0.87
N PHE A 392 25.81 5.40 0.02
CA PHE A 392 25.90 5.21 -1.44
C PHE A 392 27.02 4.26 -1.85
N GLU A 393 28.14 4.29 -1.14
CA GLU A 393 29.33 3.49 -1.45
C GLU A 393 29.18 2.01 -1.08
N LYS A 394 28.16 1.64 -0.30
CA LYS A 394 27.87 0.25 0.07
C LYS A 394 27.20 -0.56 -1.03
N ASP A 395 26.79 0.06 -2.14
CA ASP A 395 26.18 -0.64 -3.28
C ASP A 395 27.23 -1.11 -4.29
N PRO A 396 27.60 -2.40 -4.32
CA PRO A 396 28.60 -2.90 -5.26
C PRO A 396 28.08 -3.01 -6.70
N VAL A 397 26.76 -3.12 -6.89
CA VAL A 397 26.15 -3.36 -8.20
C VAL A 397 26.20 -2.09 -9.02
N LYS A 398 25.80 -0.96 -8.42
CA LYS A 398 25.87 0.37 -9.06
C LYS A 398 27.25 0.62 -9.65
N TYR A 399 28.29 0.54 -8.82
CA TYR A 399 29.66 0.86 -9.25
C TYR A 399 30.22 -0.13 -10.27
N ARG A 400 29.85 -1.42 -10.18
CA ARG A 400 30.23 -2.41 -11.19
C ARG A 400 29.61 -2.11 -12.55
N GLN A 401 28.34 -1.68 -12.59
CA GLN A 401 27.68 -1.30 -13.84
C GLN A 401 28.33 -0.05 -14.45
N TYR A 402 28.67 0.96 -13.64
CA TYR A 402 29.43 2.12 -14.13
C TYR A 402 30.82 1.76 -14.65
N GLU A 403 31.57 0.91 -13.93
CA GLU A 403 32.87 0.41 -14.41
C GLU A 403 32.72 -0.32 -15.76
N GLN A 404 31.71 -1.18 -15.88
CA GLN A 404 31.43 -1.94 -17.09
C GLN A 404 31.02 -1.05 -18.27
N ALA A 405 30.22 0.00 -18.02
CA ALA A 405 29.82 0.97 -19.02
C ALA A 405 31.03 1.76 -19.55
N VAL A 406 31.87 2.29 -18.65
CA VAL A 406 33.09 3.02 -19.02
C VAL A 406 34.07 2.12 -19.76
N TYR A 407 34.25 0.87 -19.31
CA TYR A 407 35.11 -0.11 -19.99
C TYR A 407 34.65 -0.35 -21.43
N ARG A 408 33.34 -0.54 -21.66
CA ARG A 408 32.81 -0.74 -23.02
C ARG A 408 32.98 0.51 -23.88
N ALA A 409 32.67 1.68 -23.34
CA ALA A 409 32.87 2.94 -24.05
C ALA A 409 34.33 3.17 -24.46
N LEU A 410 35.30 2.81 -23.60
CA LEU A 410 36.74 2.87 -23.90
C LEU A 410 37.17 1.91 -25.03
N LEU A 411 36.56 0.73 -25.11
CA LEU A 411 36.88 -0.21 -26.18
C LEU A 411 36.45 0.29 -27.56
N ASP A 412 35.37 1.08 -27.61
CA ASP A 412 34.83 1.69 -28.82
C ASP A 412 35.57 2.97 -29.27
N GLN A 413 36.46 3.53 -28.42
CA GLN A 413 37.34 4.63 -28.81
C GLN A 413 38.50 4.16 -29.70
N ASP A 414 39.10 5.12 -30.43
CA ASP A 414 40.29 4.86 -31.24
C ASP A 414 41.44 4.35 -30.36
N PRO A 415 41.94 3.11 -30.62
CA PRO A 415 43.04 2.49 -29.88
C PRO A 415 44.30 3.33 -29.74
N ASP A 416 44.60 4.16 -30.74
CA ASP A 416 45.86 4.91 -30.83
C ASP A 416 45.74 6.33 -30.23
N SER A 417 44.56 6.67 -29.68
CA SER A 417 44.27 7.97 -29.10
C SER A 417 44.20 7.94 -27.57
N THR A 418 44.65 9.01 -26.92
CA THR A 418 44.43 9.22 -25.49
C THR A 418 42.98 9.67 -25.26
N THR A 419 42.17 8.82 -24.61
CA THR A 419 40.78 9.14 -24.30
C THR A 419 40.67 10.07 -23.09
N ILE A 420 39.94 11.17 -23.19
CA ILE A 420 39.70 12.11 -22.08
C ILE A 420 38.36 11.82 -21.42
N ILE A 421 38.38 11.42 -20.15
CA ILE A 421 37.19 11.12 -19.34
C ILE A 421 36.95 12.26 -18.34
N CYS A 422 35.71 12.70 -18.16
CA CYS A 422 35.32 13.57 -17.05
C CYS A 422 34.25 12.90 -16.19
N VAL A 423 34.51 12.78 -14.88
CA VAL A 423 33.55 12.40 -13.86
C VAL A 423 32.97 13.68 -13.25
N ALA A 424 31.72 14.02 -13.61
CA ALA A 424 31.02 15.21 -13.14
C ALA A 424 30.11 14.87 -11.95
N GLY A 425 30.39 15.45 -10.78
CA GLY A 425 29.77 15.05 -9.51
C GLY A 425 30.51 13.86 -8.89
N ALA A 426 31.80 14.01 -8.65
CA ALA A 426 32.67 12.90 -8.24
C ALA A 426 32.42 12.37 -6.81
N GLY A 427 31.73 13.12 -5.95
CA GLY A 427 31.49 12.78 -4.55
C GLY A 427 32.80 12.55 -3.80
N ARG A 428 32.92 11.41 -3.11
CA ARG A 428 34.18 10.95 -2.48
C ARG A 428 35.06 10.10 -3.41
N GLY A 429 34.70 10.02 -4.69
CA GLY A 429 35.48 9.41 -5.76
C GLY A 429 35.28 7.92 -6.09
N PRO A 430 34.19 7.20 -5.70
CA PRO A 430 34.04 5.80 -6.08
C PRO A 430 33.97 5.61 -7.61
N ILE A 431 33.25 6.48 -8.33
CA ILE A 431 33.18 6.43 -9.80
C ILE A 431 34.53 6.77 -10.45
N VAL A 432 35.31 7.68 -9.86
CA VAL A 432 36.68 7.94 -10.31
C VAL A 432 37.52 6.67 -10.23
N SER A 433 37.45 5.94 -9.12
CA SER A 433 38.12 4.64 -8.98
C SER A 433 37.63 3.59 -9.97
N ASN A 434 36.34 3.56 -10.28
CA ASN A 434 35.78 2.68 -11.31
C ASN A 434 36.34 3.02 -12.70
N CYS A 435 36.45 4.31 -13.04
CA CYS A 435 37.03 4.75 -14.30
C CYS A 435 38.51 4.36 -14.40
N ILE A 436 39.29 4.51 -13.32
CA ILE A 436 40.69 4.05 -13.28
C ILE A 436 40.78 2.55 -13.56
N ARG A 437 39.97 1.72 -12.89
CA ARG A 437 39.96 0.27 -13.12
C ARG A 437 39.50 -0.10 -14.53
N ALA A 438 38.52 0.62 -15.08
CA ALA A 438 38.07 0.43 -16.46
C ALA A 438 39.20 0.73 -17.48
N VAL A 439 39.96 1.81 -17.26
CA VAL A 439 41.15 2.17 -18.05
C VAL A 439 42.19 1.07 -17.97
N GLU A 440 42.59 0.66 -16.77
CA GLU A 440 43.57 -0.43 -16.55
C GLU A 440 43.13 -1.74 -17.21
N ARG A 441 41.85 -2.11 -17.06
CA ARG A 441 41.28 -3.33 -17.64
C ARG A 441 41.19 -3.28 -19.16
N SER A 442 40.97 -2.09 -19.73
CA SER A 442 40.87 -1.89 -21.18
C SER A 442 42.24 -1.86 -21.88
N GLY A 443 43.31 -1.53 -21.15
CA GLY A 443 44.63 -1.29 -21.73
C GLY A 443 44.70 -0.06 -22.64
N ARG A 444 43.68 0.82 -22.59
CA ARG A 444 43.63 2.09 -23.35
C ARG A 444 44.38 3.19 -22.62
N GLU A 445 44.94 4.13 -23.38
CA GLU A 445 45.50 5.34 -22.81
C GLU A 445 44.37 6.34 -22.48
N ALA A 446 44.35 6.87 -21.26
CA ALA A 446 43.30 7.81 -20.87
C ALA A 446 43.77 8.84 -19.84
N ARG A 447 43.03 9.94 -19.74
CA ARG A 447 43.19 10.98 -18.72
C ARG A 447 41.85 11.34 -18.11
N ILE A 448 41.80 11.49 -16.79
CA ILE A 448 40.56 11.63 -16.03
C ILE A 448 40.51 12.99 -15.34
N TYR A 449 39.41 13.72 -15.55
CA TYR A 449 39.01 14.87 -14.76
C TYR A 449 37.92 14.47 -13.76
N ALA A 450 38.08 14.82 -12.49
CA ALA A 450 37.05 14.63 -11.47
C ALA A 450 36.56 16.00 -10.96
N ILE A 451 35.31 16.34 -11.25
CA ILE A 451 34.67 17.61 -10.88
C ILE A 451 33.74 17.38 -9.68
N GLU A 452 33.86 18.23 -8.66
CA GLU A 452 32.97 18.22 -7.48
C GLU A 452 32.75 19.64 -6.94
N LYS A 453 31.49 19.98 -6.64
CA LYS A 453 31.11 21.29 -6.09
C LYS A 453 31.12 21.32 -4.56
N ASN A 454 30.89 20.19 -3.91
CA ASN A 454 30.80 20.09 -2.46
C ASN A 454 32.22 20.24 -1.86
N PRO A 455 32.51 21.35 -1.16
CA PRO A 455 33.85 21.62 -0.64
C PRO A 455 34.34 20.54 0.33
N SER A 456 33.44 19.92 1.10
CA SER A 456 33.79 18.86 2.05
C SER A 456 34.16 17.56 1.34
N ALA A 457 33.39 17.17 0.31
CA ALA A 457 33.72 16.00 -0.49
C ALA A 457 35.02 16.21 -1.28
N PHE A 458 35.26 17.43 -1.76
CA PHE A 458 36.48 17.79 -2.49
C PHE A 458 37.76 17.59 -1.67
N VAL A 459 37.75 17.85 -0.35
CA VAL A 459 38.90 17.53 0.53
C VAL A 459 39.20 16.03 0.53
N THR A 460 38.15 15.19 0.47
CA THR A 460 38.33 13.73 0.36
C THR A 460 39.00 13.38 -0.98
N LEU A 461 38.57 13.99 -2.07
CA LEU A 461 39.19 13.81 -3.40
C LEU A 461 40.66 14.24 -3.42
N GLN A 462 41.02 15.36 -2.77
CA GLN A 462 42.42 15.79 -2.61
C GLN A 462 43.25 14.73 -1.89
N GLY A 463 42.73 14.19 -0.78
CA GLY A 463 43.39 13.14 -0.01
C GLY A 463 43.54 11.83 -0.78
N ARG A 464 42.58 11.46 -1.63
CA ARG A 464 42.68 10.29 -2.51
C ARG A 464 43.67 10.53 -3.64
N LYS A 465 43.59 11.67 -4.32
CA LYS A 465 44.55 12.04 -5.37
C LYS A 465 46.00 11.97 -4.89
N ALA A 466 46.30 12.44 -3.68
CA ALA A 466 47.65 12.43 -3.13
C ALA A 466 48.18 11.04 -2.72
N ARG A 467 47.30 10.06 -2.44
CA ARG A 467 47.68 8.77 -1.84
C ARG A 467 47.53 7.57 -2.76
N GLU A 468 46.54 7.59 -3.65
CA GLU A 468 46.10 6.40 -4.39
C GLU A 468 45.95 6.58 -5.90
N TRP A 469 45.68 7.79 -6.41
CA TRP A 469 45.33 7.95 -7.82
C TRP A 469 46.54 8.25 -8.72
N PRO A 470 46.65 7.56 -9.87
CA PRO A 470 47.70 7.82 -10.87
C PRO A 470 47.73 9.27 -11.35
N ASP A 471 48.86 9.69 -11.93
CA ASP A 471 49.08 11.05 -12.42
C ASP A 471 48.13 11.49 -13.54
N PHE A 472 47.58 10.54 -14.30
CA PHE A 472 46.57 10.82 -15.32
C PHE A 472 45.21 11.24 -14.74
N VAL A 473 45.04 11.27 -13.40
CA VAL A 473 43.83 11.79 -12.74
C VAL A 473 44.08 13.21 -12.23
N GLN A 474 43.21 14.14 -12.62
CA GLN A 474 43.20 15.54 -12.18
C GLN A 474 41.86 15.88 -11.52
N ILE A 475 41.91 16.57 -10.39
CA ILE A 475 40.71 17.02 -9.65
C ILE A 475 40.43 18.50 -9.94
N LYS A 476 39.15 18.88 -10.03
CA LYS A 476 38.67 20.25 -10.24
C LYS A 476 37.52 20.57 -9.30
N PHE A 477 37.67 21.65 -8.54
CA PHE A 477 36.62 22.14 -7.65
C PHE A 477 35.68 23.06 -8.41
N GLY A 478 34.37 22.84 -8.26
CA GLY A 478 33.34 23.75 -8.77
C GLY A 478 32.13 23.02 -9.33
N ASP A 479 31.14 23.82 -9.71
CA ASP A 479 29.92 23.34 -10.35
C ASP A 479 30.18 22.95 -11.81
N MET A 480 29.78 21.75 -12.22
CA MET A 480 29.96 21.27 -13.59
C MET A 480 29.33 22.18 -14.65
N ARG A 481 28.33 22.99 -14.29
CA ARG A 481 27.67 23.96 -15.15
C ARG A 481 28.51 25.21 -15.43
N THR A 482 29.57 25.46 -14.64
CA THR A 482 30.41 26.66 -14.80
C THR A 482 31.92 26.36 -14.90
N VAL A 483 32.38 25.21 -14.40
CA VAL A 483 33.79 24.78 -14.45
C VAL A 483 34.35 24.77 -15.88
N GLN A 484 35.58 25.22 -16.04
CA GLN A 484 36.29 25.17 -17.32
C GLN A 484 37.36 24.05 -17.28
N LEU A 485 37.39 23.24 -18.32
CA LEU A 485 38.46 22.26 -18.56
C LEU A 485 39.37 22.78 -19.68
N PRO A 486 40.67 22.41 -19.69
CA PRO A 486 41.60 22.92 -20.70
C PRO A 486 41.36 22.33 -22.09
N GLU A 487 40.57 21.27 -22.20
CA GLU A 487 40.21 20.62 -23.46
C GLU A 487 38.86 19.89 -23.32
N PRO A 488 38.15 19.65 -24.43
CA PRO A 488 36.90 18.90 -24.43
C PRO A 488 37.14 17.39 -24.20
N VAL A 489 36.14 16.71 -23.66
CA VAL A 489 36.22 15.32 -23.21
C VAL A 489 35.54 14.35 -24.18
N ASP A 490 36.04 13.13 -24.25
CA ASP A 490 35.49 12.04 -25.07
C ASP A 490 34.35 11.32 -24.34
N ILE A 491 34.45 11.17 -23.02
CA ILE A 491 33.46 10.48 -22.19
C ILE A 491 33.13 11.35 -20.96
N LEU A 492 31.87 11.72 -20.80
CA LEU A 492 31.35 12.41 -19.61
C LEU A 492 30.53 11.42 -18.76
N VAL A 493 31.02 11.10 -17.57
CA VAL A 493 30.40 10.19 -16.61
C VAL A 493 29.79 10.99 -15.46
N SER A 494 28.55 10.71 -15.09
CA SER A 494 27.87 11.30 -13.93
C SER A 494 26.98 10.27 -13.23
N GLU A 495 26.66 10.51 -11.97
CA GLU A 495 25.66 9.77 -11.22
C GLU A 495 24.91 10.79 -10.36
N LEU A 496 23.82 11.31 -10.94
CA LEU A 496 23.01 12.41 -10.41
C LEU A 496 21.53 12.00 -10.37
N LEU A 497 21.26 10.70 -10.29
CA LEU A 497 19.93 10.13 -10.46
C LEU A 497 19.25 9.99 -9.09
N GLY A 498 18.02 10.46 -9.01
CA GLY A 498 17.15 10.15 -7.88
C GLY A 498 16.29 8.90 -8.14
N SER A 499 15.44 8.56 -7.18
CA SER A 499 14.50 7.43 -7.26
C SER A 499 13.50 7.49 -8.43
N PHE A 500 13.28 8.66 -9.00
CA PHE A 500 12.46 8.92 -10.18
C PHE A 500 13.30 9.32 -11.40
N GLY A 501 14.61 9.02 -11.39
CA GLY A 501 15.55 9.36 -12.45
C GLY A 501 15.99 10.82 -12.37
N ASP A 502 15.11 11.75 -12.75
CA ASP A 502 15.45 13.17 -12.91
C ASP A 502 15.22 14.05 -11.67
N ASN A 503 14.69 13.50 -10.58
CA ASN A 503 14.32 14.26 -9.36
C ASN A 503 15.50 14.75 -8.51
N GLU A 504 16.73 14.60 -8.99
CA GLU A 504 17.94 15.22 -8.44
C GLU A 504 18.62 16.17 -9.46
N LEU A 505 17.86 16.61 -10.47
CA LEU A 505 18.24 17.62 -11.48
C LEU A 505 19.42 17.20 -12.37
N SER A 506 19.55 15.89 -12.63
CA SER A 506 20.46 15.37 -13.64
C SER A 506 20.32 16.08 -15.00
N PRO A 507 19.10 16.34 -15.55
CA PRO A 507 18.97 17.01 -16.83
C PRO A 507 19.63 18.39 -16.84
N GLU A 508 19.35 19.23 -15.83
CA GLU A 508 19.87 20.58 -15.74
C GLU A 508 21.38 20.63 -15.47
N CYS A 509 21.90 19.69 -14.68
CA CYS A 509 23.33 19.56 -14.43
C CYS A 509 24.08 19.16 -15.72
N LEU A 510 23.55 18.15 -16.42
CA LEU A 510 24.17 17.60 -17.62
C LEU A 510 24.05 18.56 -18.80
N ASP A 511 22.92 19.24 -18.99
CA ASP A 511 22.78 20.28 -20.03
C ASP A 511 23.89 21.34 -19.92
N GLY A 512 24.23 21.76 -18.70
CA GLY A 512 25.38 22.63 -18.48
C GLY A 512 26.69 21.92 -18.85
N ALA A 513 26.92 20.73 -18.29
CA ALA A 513 28.16 19.97 -18.49
C ALA A 513 28.42 19.56 -19.95
N MET A 514 27.40 19.48 -20.82
CA MET A 514 27.56 19.09 -22.23
C MET A 514 28.51 19.99 -23.01
N ARG A 515 28.72 21.25 -22.61
CA ARG A 515 29.74 22.12 -23.23
C ARG A 515 31.18 21.59 -23.09
N LEU A 516 31.41 20.68 -22.12
CA LEU A 516 32.70 20.03 -21.90
C LEU A 516 32.90 18.84 -22.84
N LEU A 517 31.84 18.31 -23.46
CA LEU A 517 31.86 17.10 -24.27
C LEU A 517 32.19 17.43 -25.74
N LYS A 518 32.98 16.57 -26.39
CA LYS A 518 33.21 16.65 -27.84
C LYS A 518 31.89 16.38 -28.62
N PRO A 519 31.76 16.82 -29.88
CA PRO A 519 30.56 16.58 -30.68
C PRO A 519 30.15 15.09 -30.81
N GLU A 520 31.12 14.19 -30.92
CA GLU A 520 30.92 12.73 -30.96
C GLU A 520 31.15 12.05 -29.60
N GLY A 521 31.19 12.84 -28.52
CA GLY A 521 31.47 12.35 -27.19
C GLY A 521 30.31 11.54 -26.60
N ILE A 522 30.64 10.68 -25.65
CA ILE A 522 29.72 9.75 -25.00
C ILE A 522 29.33 10.32 -23.62
N SER A 523 28.03 10.35 -23.32
CA SER A 523 27.56 10.53 -21.94
C SER A 523 27.23 9.19 -21.30
N ILE A 524 27.56 9.05 -20.02
CA ILE A 524 27.19 7.93 -19.16
C ILE A 524 26.57 8.54 -17.88
N PRO A 525 25.27 8.37 -17.61
CA PRO A 525 24.30 7.62 -18.41
C PRO A 525 23.99 8.26 -19.76
N ALA A 526 23.68 7.42 -20.76
CA ALA A 526 23.22 7.84 -22.07
C ALA A 526 21.75 8.28 -22.04
N SER A 527 20.92 7.61 -21.23
CA SER A 527 19.54 8.02 -21.02
C SER A 527 18.97 7.47 -19.71
N TYR A 528 17.86 8.05 -19.28
CA TYR A 528 17.07 7.52 -18.17
C TYR A 528 15.59 7.87 -18.32
N THR A 529 14.74 6.95 -17.87
CA THR A 529 13.28 6.99 -18.01
C THR A 529 12.63 6.84 -16.65
N ALA A 530 11.69 7.72 -16.34
CA ALA A 530 10.85 7.64 -15.14
C ALA A 530 9.63 6.74 -15.39
N TYR A 531 9.19 5.97 -14.38
CA TYR A 531 8.05 5.05 -14.49
C TYR A 531 7.08 5.21 -13.32
N LEU A 532 5.79 5.02 -13.55
CA LEU A 532 4.75 5.09 -12.51
C LEU A 532 3.84 3.85 -12.49
N ALA A 533 3.33 3.54 -11.30
CA ALA A 533 2.24 2.59 -11.10
C ALA A 533 1.28 3.05 -9.98
N PRO A 534 -0.04 2.93 -10.17
CA PRO A 534 -1.01 3.22 -9.12
C PRO A 534 -0.96 2.17 -8.01
N ILE A 535 -0.90 2.60 -6.75
CA ILE A 535 -0.79 1.68 -5.61
C ILE A 535 -1.87 1.93 -4.54
N SER A 536 -2.28 0.84 -3.90
CA SER A 536 -2.89 0.88 -2.57
C SER A 536 -1.78 0.77 -1.52
N ALA A 537 -1.81 1.65 -0.52
CA ALA A 537 -0.82 1.72 0.56
C ALA A 537 -1.48 2.21 1.85
N SER A 538 -2.51 1.49 2.32
CA SER A 538 -3.33 1.87 3.49
C SER A 538 -2.49 2.17 4.74
N ARG A 539 -1.39 1.43 4.92
CA ARG A 539 -0.47 1.64 6.05
C ARG A 539 0.30 2.96 5.98
N LEU A 540 0.80 3.33 4.79
CA LEU A 540 1.46 4.62 4.58
C LEU A 540 0.47 5.77 4.76
N TYR A 541 -0.75 5.64 4.22
CA TYR A 541 -1.80 6.64 4.36
C TYR A 541 -2.17 6.88 5.83
N ASN A 542 -2.20 5.82 6.64
CA ASN A 542 -2.50 5.88 8.08
C ASN A 542 -1.26 6.18 8.96
N ASP A 543 -0.16 6.69 8.38
CA ASP A 543 1.08 6.96 9.10
C ASP A 543 0.83 7.80 10.37
N PRO A 544 1.20 7.28 11.57
CA PRO A 544 0.99 7.98 12.83
C PRO A 544 1.75 9.30 12.95
N SER A 545 2.79 9.54 12.13
CA SER A 545 3.49 10.83 12.11
C SER A 545 2.58 12.00 11.72
N GLY A 546 1.48 11.71 11.00
CA GLY A 546 0.60 12.72 10.41
C GLY A 546 1.19 13.45 9.21
N THR A 547 2.35 13.03 8.68
CA THR A 547 2.99 13.64 7.51
C THR A 547 2.08 13.67 6.28
N LEU A 548 1.20 12.69 6.09
CA LEU A 548 0.25 12.70 4.97
C LEU A 548 -1.11 13.34 5.33
N ARG A 549 -1.18 14.13 6.40
CA ARG A 549 -2.40 14.86 6.80
C ARG A 549 -2.32 16.36 6.50
N ASP A 550 -1.11 16.91 6.41
CA ASP A 550 -0.91 18.32 6.08
C ASP A 550 -0.80 18.52 4.56
N THR A 551 -1.12 19.74 4.09
CA THR A 551 -1.11 20.03 2.65
C THR A 551 0.29 19.94 2.07
N LYS A 552 1.32 20.36 2.83
CA LYS A 552 2.70 20.29 2.35
C LYS A 552 3.15 18.85 2.16
N GLY A 553 2.84 17.96 3.12
CA GLY A 553 3.25 16.58 3.03
C GLY A 553 2.58 15.81 1.90
N VAL A 554 1.26 15.94 1.72
CA VAL A 554 0.57 15.30 0.57
C VAL A 554 0.93 15.90 -0.79
N GLU A 555 1.60 17.05 -0.83
CA GLU A 555 2.14 17.67 -2.04
C GLU A 555 3.66 17.49 -2.16
N THR A 556 4.24 16.58 -1.38
CA THR A 556 5.66 16.22 -1.43
C THR A 556 5.80 14.75 -1.85
N PRO A 557 6.65 14.42 -2.85
CA PRO A 557 7.02 13.04 -3.11
C PRO A 557 8.04 12.54 -2.08
N TYR A 558 7.99 11.24 -1.75
CA TYR A 558 8.84 10.64 -0.71
C TYR A 558 9.62 9.44 -1.22
N VAL A 559 10.90 9.32 -0.86
CA VAL A 559 11.65 8.06 -1.01
C VAL A 559 11.22 7.09 0.08
N VAL A 560 10.79 5.89 -0.29
CA VAL A 560 10.24 4.92 0.65
C VAL A 560 10.48 3.48 0.18
N MET A 561 10.91 2.61 1.10
CA MET A 561 10.92 1.17 0.86
C MET A 561 9.48 0.65 0.95
N LEU A 562 8.78 0.66 -0.19
CA LEU A 562 7.39 0.20 -0.30
C LEU A 562 7.27 -1.26 0.16
N HIS A 563 6.51 -1.50 1.23
CA HIS A 563 6.46 -2.81 1.89
C HIS A 563 5.03 -3.36 1.97
N ALA A 564 4.12 -2.64 2.63
CA ALA A 564 2.70 -3.01 2.72
C ALA A 564 1.87 -2.31 1.63
N ILE A 565 2.09 -2.73 0.38
CA ILE A 565 1.40 -2.18 -0.79
C ILE A 565 0.73 -3.26 -1.65
N ASN A 566 -0.15 -2.81 -2.54
CA ASN A 566 -0.70 -3.57 -3.66
C ASN A 566 -0.66 -2.68 -4.92
N THR A 567 -0.15 -3.21 -6.03
CA THR A 567 -0.21 -2.52 -7.32
C THR A 567 -1.61 -2.72 -7.90
N LEU A 568 -2.28 -1.63 -8.24
CA LEU A 568 -3.70 -1.66 -8.63
C LEU A 568 -3.91 -1.91 -10.11
N SER A 569 -2.91 -1.63 -10.93
CA SER A 569 -2.94 -1.84 -12.37
C SER A 569 -2.57 -3.28 -12.74
N GLY A 570 -3.16 -3.79 -13.83
CA GLY A 570 -2.91 -5.14 -14.33
C GLY A 570 -2.61 -5.18 -15.82
N ASP A 571 -2.02 -6.29 -16.26
CA ASP A 571 -1.71 -6.57 -17.66
C ASP A 571 -2.85 -7.41 -18.27
N GLU A 572 -3.72 -6.79 -19.04
CA GLU A 572 -4.74 -7.49 -19.85
C GLU A 572 -4.60 -7.09 -21.33
N GLU A 573 -3.53 -7.56 -21.96
CA GLU A 573 -3.24 -7.29 -23.37
C GLU A 573 -4.44 -7.65 -24.27
N GLY A 574 -4.86 -6.68 -25.08
CA GLY A 574 -5.91 -6.87 -26.09
C GLY A 574 -7.36 -6.70 -25.62
N LYS A 575 -7.64 -6.66 -24.32
CA LYS A 575 -8.99 -6.38 -23.78
C LYS A 575 -9.25 -4.89 -23.55
N HIS A 576 -8.22 -4.15 -23.15
CA HIS A 576 -8.30 -2.72 -22.88
C HIS A 576 -7.37 -1.94 -23.82
N PRO A 577 -7.81 -1.61 -25.05
CA PRO A 577 -6.94 -1.04 -26.08
C PRO A 577 -6.43 0.38 -25.76
N ARG A 578 -7.07 1.07 -24.81
CA ARG A 578 -6.62 2.37 -24.29
C ARG A 578 -5.53 2.26 -23.24
N CYS A 579 -5.45 1.14 -22.54
CA CYS A 579 -4.58 0.98 -21.38
C CYS A 579 -3.18 0.54 -21.80
N GLY A 580 -2.16 1.13 -21.18
CA GLY A 580 -0.79 0.64 -21.25
C GLY A 580 -0.55 -0.53 -20.28
N PRO A 581 0.71 -0.98 -20.14
CA PRO A 581 1.10 -2.00 -19.17
C PRO A 581 0.83 -1.56 -17.73
N LYS A 582 0.96 -2.47 -16.76
CA LYS A 582 0.71 -2.15 -15.34
C LYS A 582 1.68 -1.12 -14.75
N ILE A 583 2.93 -1.05 -15.22
CA ILE A 583 3.91 -0.01 -14.87
C ILE A 583 4.27 0.68 -16.18
N GLN A 584 4.06 2.00 -16.27
CA GLN A 584 4.21 2.76 -17.52
C GLN A 584 5.31 3.80 -17.40
N ASP A 585 6.03 4.02 -18.49
CA ASP A 585 7.01 5.08 -18.62
C ASP A 585 6.34 6.45 -18.74
N CYS A 586 6.96 7.46 -18.14
CA CYS A 586 6.47 8.84 -18.13
C CYS A 586 7.16 9.67 -19.21
N TRP A 587 8.49 9.80 -19.08
CA TRP A 587 9.35 10.55 -19.99
C TRP A 587 10.78 10.04 -19.86
N THR A 588 11.58 10.37 -20.87
CA THR A 588 12.99 10.00 -20.99
C THR A 588 13.84 11.24 -21.23
N PHE A 589 14.98 11.31 -20.55
CA PHE A 589 16.05 12.26 -20.87
C PHE A 589 17.21 11.51 -21.52
N GLU A 590 17.77 12.10 -22.58
CA GLU A 590 18.89 11.55 -23.34
C GLU A 590 20.07 12.53 -23.33
N HIS A 591 21.30 11.98 -23.29
CA HIS A 591 22.54 12.73 -23.17
C HIS A 591 23.61 12.16 -24.12
N PRO A 592 24.25 12.99 -24.97
CA PRO A 592 23.92 14.38 -25.25
C PRO A 592 22.63 14.51 -26.08
N ARG A 593 21.94 15.65 -25.95
CA ARG A 593 20.78 16.01 -26.79
C ARG A 593 20.96 17.40 -27.42
N LYS A 594 20.26 17.63 -28.53
CA LYS A 594 20.32 18.91 -29.24
C LYS A 594 19.42 19.94 -28.56
N ILE A 595 20.03 20.93 -27.93
CA ILE A 595 19.35 22.06 -27.29
C ILE A 595 19.89 23.39 -27.81
N VAL A 596 19.10 24.45 -27.71
CA VAL A 596 19.53 25.79 -28.12
C VAL A 596 20.38 26.40 -27.02
N LEU A 597 21.63 26.72 -27.36
CA LEU A 597 22.64 27.23 -26.45
C LEU A 597 22.94 28.71 -26.70
N ASP A 598 23.36 29.41 -25.65
CA ASP A 598 23.96 30.73 -25.73
C ASP A 598 25.43 30.67 -26.23
N PRO A 599 26.11 31.81 -26.46
CA PRO A 599 27.52 31.82 -26.88
C PRO A 599 28.49 31.20 -25.87
N GLN A 600 28.09 30.97 -24.63
CA GLN A 600 28.86 30.32 -23.57
C GLN A 600 28.62 28.79 -23.55
N GLY A 601 27.75 28.27 -24.41
CA GLY A 601 27.40 26.85 -24.47
C GLY A 601 26.42 26.42 -23.37
N LEU A 602 25.64 27.35 -22.81
CA LEU A 602 24.64 27.09 -21.79
C LEU A 602 23.21 27.18 -22.35
N PRO A 603 22.24 26.43 -21.82
CA PRO A 603 20.85 26.57 -22.23
C PRO A 603 20.31 27.98 -21.89
N ILE A 604 19.58 28.59 -22.83
CA ILE A 604 19.01 29.94 -22.65
C ILE A 604 17.87 29.93 -21.61
N THR A 605 17.12 28.83 -21.55
CA THR A 605 16.01 28.61 -20.59
C THR A 605 16.03 27.16 -20.13
N ASN A 606 15.24 26.82 -19.11
CA ASN A 606 15.03 25.42 -18.70
C ASN A 606 13.77 24.78 -19.31
N THR A 607 13.05 25.47 -20.21
CA THR A 607 11.73 25.02 -20.68
C THR A 607 11.76 23.72 -21.47
N HIS A 608 12.89 23.40 -22.11
CA HIS A 608 13.13 22.14 -22.82
C HIS A 608 13.31 20.94 -21.87
N ASN A 609 13.40 21.18 -20.56
CA ASN A 609 13.35 20.17 -19.50
C ASN A 609 11.97 20.00 -18.87
N ASN A 610 10.97 20.80 -19.26
CA ASN A 610 9.61 20.56 -18.85
C ASN A 610 9.08 19.32 -19.57
N ALA A 611 8.36 18.48 -18.84
CA ALA A 611 7.78 17.25 -19.36
C ALA A 611 6.35 17.09 -18.83
N ALA A 612 5.54 16.33 -19.56
CA ALA A 612 4.20 15.96 -19.14
C ALA A 612 3.91 14.56 -19.65
N CYS A 613 3.23 13.74 -18.85
CA CYS A 613 2.71 12.45 -19.29
C CYS A 613 1.22 12.31 -18.93
N HIS A 614 0.51 11.57 -19.78
CA HIS A 614 -0.86 11.11 -19.56
C HIS A 614 -0.84 9.60 -19.73
N LEU A 615 -1.07 8.88 -18.65
CA LEU A 615 -1.00 7.42 -18.57
C LEU A 615 -2.39 6.87 -18.30
N THR A 616 -2.83 5.86 -19.05
CA THR A 616 -4.10 5.18 -18.82
C THR A 616 -3.83 3.75 -18.37
N PHE A 617 -4.27 3.40 -17.16
CA PHE A 617 -4.10 2.08 -16.56
C PHE A 617 -5.41 1.31 -16.52
N HIS A 618 -5.36 0.00 -16.75
CA HIS A 618 -6.47 -0.90 -16.48
C HIS A 618 -6.43 -1.36 -15.02
N ILE A 619 -7.56 -1.29 -14.32
CA ILE A 619 -7.72 -1.74 -12.93
C ILE A 619 -8.53 -3.03 -12.93
N PRO A 620 -7.88 -4.22 -12.86
CA PRO A 620 -8.59 -5.49 -12.90
C PRO A 620 -9.47 -5.68 -11.67
N CYS A 621 -8.96 -5.37 -10.48
CA CYS A 621 -9.65 -5.61 -9.22
C CYS A 621 -9.92 -4.32 -8.45
N ALA A 622 -11.11 -4.23 -7.85
CA ALA A 622 -11.52 -3.09 -7.06
C ALA A 622 -10.53 -2.81 -5.92
N GLY A 623 -10.14 -1.55 -5.76
CA GLY A 623 -9.13 -1.12 -4.81
C GLY A 623 -9.29 0.35 -4.40
N LEU A 624 -8.52 0.76 -3.38
CA LEU A 624 -8.43 2.16 -2.96
C LEU A 624 -7.02 2.66 -3.24
N MET A 625 -6.89 3.62 -4.16
CA MET A 625 -5.60 4.21 -4.52
C MET A 625 -5.21 5.29 -3.51
N HIS A 626 -4.01 5.19 -2.98
CA HIS A 626 -3.47 6.14 -1.99
C HIS A 626 -2.35 7.01 -2.58
N GLY A 627 -1.83 6.65 -3.74
CA GLY A 627 -0.78 7.38 -4.44
C GLY A 627 -0.21 6.58 -5.60
N LEU A 628 0.90 7.07 -6.14
CA LEU A 628 1.64 6.45 -7.23
C LEU A 628 3.02 6.03 -6.74
N ALA A 629 3.44 4.81 -7.05
CA ALA A 629 4.83 4.40 -6.93
C ALA A 629 5.61 4.86 -8.16
N GLY A 630 6.76 5.47 -7.94
CA GLY A 630 7.68 5.90 -8.98
C GLY A 630 8.99 5.13 -8.96
N TYR A 631 9.47 4.82 -10.15
CA TYR A 631 10.71 4.08 -10.40
C TYR A 631 11.50 4.76 -11.52
N PHE A 632 12.70 4.25 -11.80
CA PHE A 632 13.47 4.67 -12.97
C PHE A 632 14.22 3.50 -13.61
N GLU A 633 14.60 3.70 -14.86
CA GLU A 633 15.61 2.91 -15.54
C GLU A 633 16.61 3.83 -16.22
N ALA A 634 17.90 3.53 -16.13
CA ALA A 634 18.95 4.24 -16.84
C ALA A 634 19.74 3.31 -17.75
N VAL A 635 19.91 3.73 -18.99
CA VAL A 635 20.89 3.15 -19.91
C VAL A 635 22.21 3.86 -19.65
N LEU A 636 23.18 3.13 -19.09
CA LEU A 636 24.51 3.67 -18.84
C LEU A 636 25.28 3.79 -20.15
N TYR A 637 25.41 2.66 -20.87
CA TYR A 637 26.04 2.60 -22.18
C TYR A 637 25.61 1.34 -22.92
N LYS A 638 24.98 1.50 -24.10
CA LYS A 638 24.44 0.40 -24.92
C LYS A 638 23.51 -0.52 -24.10
N ASP A 639 23.92 -1.76 -23.85
CA ASP A 639 23.18 -2.78 -23.10
C ASP A 639 23.51 -2.80 -21.59
N VAL A 640 24.39 -1.92 -21.11
CA VAL A 640 24.66 -1.78 -19.67
C VAL A 640 23.67 -0.78 -19.08
N GLY A 641 22.89 -1.19 -18.09
CA GLY A 641 21.91 -0.34 -17.42
C GLY A 641 21.78 -0.59 -15.92
N ILE A 642 21.01 0.27 -15.27
CA ILE A 642 20.59 0.14 -13.86
C ILE A 642 19.10 0.46 -13.78
N THR A 643 18.35 -0.22 -12.93
CA THR A 643 16.89 -0.01 -12.84
C THR A 643 16.34 -0.29 -11.46
N THR A 644 15.33 0.49 -11.05
CA THR A 644 14.48 0.21 -9.89
C THR A 644 13.12 -0.33 -10.29
N HIS A 645 12.89 -0.56 -11.60
CA HIS A 645 11.64 -1.15 -12.10
C HIS A 645 11.45 -2.57 -11.52
N PRO A 646 10.35 -2.84 -10.77
CA PRO A 646 10.14 -4.10 -10.05
C PRO A 646 10.29 -5.36 -10.90
N GLU A 647 9.83 -5.33 -12.15
CA GLU A 647 9.88 -6.50 -13.03
C GLU A 647 11.19 -6.69 -13.78
N ARG A 648 12.10 -5.71 -13.71
CA ARG A 648 13.34 -5.71 -14.49
C ARG A 648 14.58 -5.72 -13.60
N MET A 649 14.47 -5.29 -12.34
CA MET A 649 15.59 -5.18 -11.42
C MET A 649 16.37 -6.49 -11.22
N GLU A 650 15.71 -7.65 -11.21
CA GLU A 650 16.39 -8.95 -11.10
C GLU A 650 17.27 -9.27 -12.32
N SER A 651 16.86 -8.81 -13.51
CA SER A 651 17.54 -9.11 -14.78
C SER A 651 18.62 -8.07 -15.14
N VAL A 652 18.40 -6.79 -14.82
CA VAL A 652 19.27 -5.68 -15.25
C VAL A 652 20.29 -5.31 -14.17
N SER A 653 19.86 -5.22 -12.91
CA SER A 653 20.71 -4.78 -11.79
C SER A 653 20.34 -5.51 -10.50
N PRO A 654 20.51 -6.85 -10.44
CA PRO A 654 20.09 -7.66 -9.31
C PRO A 654 20.77 -7.21 -8.02
N ASN A 655 19.98 -7.00 -6.96
CA ASN A 655 20.43 -6.57 -5.64
C ASN A 655 21.13 -5.20 -5.61
N MET A 656 20.73 -4.28 -6.47
CA MET A 656 21.12 -2.87 -6.36
C MET A 656 20.46 -2.23 -5.11
N LEU A 657 21.24 -1.55 -4.29
CA LEU A 657 20.84 -1.09 -2.94
C LEU A 657 20.61 0.42 -2.86
N SER A 658 21.08 1.18 -3.84
CA SER A 658 21.23 2.64 -3.76
C SER A 658 19.91 3.42 -3.72
N TRP A 659 18.81 2.87 -4.25
CA TRP A 659 17.55 3.58 -4.38
C TRP A 659 16.37 2.75 -3.90
N PHE A 660 15.59 3.30 -2.99
CA PHE A 660 14.21 2.89 -2.81
C PHE A 660 13.31 3.60 -3.83
N PRO A 661 12.11 3.06 -4.13
CA PRO A 661 11.10 3.76 -4.93
C PRO A 661 10.73 5.13 -4.36
N ILE A 662 10.18 5.99 -5.23
CA ILE A 662 9.54 7.23 -4.80
C ILE A 662 8.02 7.02 -4.69
N PHE A 663 7.34 7.77 -3.82
CA PHE A 663 5.89 7.71 -3.62
C PHE A 663 5.30 9.11 -3.78
N PHE A 664 4.33 9.25 -4.70
CA PHE A 664 3.53 10.46 -4.89
C PHE A 664 2.17 10.27 -4.21
N PRO A 665 1.95 10.84 -3.02
CA PRO A 665 0.71 10.65 -2.27
C PRO A 665 -0.49 11.34 -2.92
N PHE A 666 -1.69 10.83 -2.64
CA PHE A 666 -2.95 11.54 -2.86
C PHE A 666 -3.56 11.93 -1.52
N LYS A 667 -4.04 13.18 -1.43
CA LYS A 667 -4.68 13.69 -0.21
C LYS A 667 -5.91 12.87 0.19
N GLU A 668 -6.81 12.68 -0.77
CA GLU A 668 -8.00 11.85 -0.60
C GLU A 668 -7.80 10.56 -1.41
N PRO A 669 -7.94 9.39 -0.79
CA PRO A 669 -7.84 8.13 -1.51
C PRO A 669 -8.92 8.02 -2.58
N LEU A 670 -8.55 7.55 -3.77
CA LEU A 670 -9.47 7.39 -4.89
C LEU A 670 -9.94 5.93 -4.99
N TYR A 671 -11.25 5.70 -4.86
CA TYR A 671 -11.83 4.38 -5.06
C TYR A 671 -11.87 4.03 -6.55
N LEU A 672 -11.35 2.85 -6.89
CA LEU A 672 -11.29 2.31 -8.24
C LEU A 672 -12.09 1.00 -8.26
N PRO A 673 -13.25 0.94 -8.94
CA PRO A 673 -13.98 -0.31 -9.13
C PRO A 673 -13.20 -1.31 -10.00
N SER A 674 -13.58 -2.59 -9.94
CA SER A 674 -13.06 -3.61 -10.86
C SER A 674 -13.38 -3.23 -12.31
N ASN A 675 -12.46 -3.57 -13.21
CA ASN A 675 -12.49 -3.27 -14.65
C ASN A 675 -12.59 -1.77 -14.98
N SER A 676 -12.25 -0.89 -14.04
CA SER A 676 -12.16 0.55 -14.28
C SER A 676 -10.89 0.92 -15.04
N GLU A 677 -10.90 2.10 -15.67
CA GLU A 677 -9.72 2.73 -16.24
C GLU A 677 -9.29 3.90 -15.36
N LEU A 678 -7.99 4.08 -15.18
CA LEU A 678 -7.40 5.19 -14.43
C LEU A 678 -6.52 6.02 -15.34
N ASP A 679 -6.87 7.28 -15.53
CA ASP A 679 -5.99 8.26 -16.16
C ASP A 679 -5.15 8.97 -15.07
N VAL A 680 -3.84 9.01 -15.27
CA VAL A 680 -2.88 9.70 -14.41
C VAL A 680 -2.19 10.77 -15.23
N TYR A 681 -2.12 11.97 -14.68
CA TYR A 681 -1.44 13.11 -15.27
C TYR A 681 -0.33 13.57 -14.35
N VAL A 682 0.89 13.67 -14.90
CA VAL A 682 2.05 14.20 -14.17
C VAL A 682 2.77 15.20 -15.03
N TRP A 683 3.15 16.32 -14.43
CA TRP A 683 3.95 17.36 -15.06
C TRP A 683 5.24 17.55 -14.29
N ARG A 684 6.35 17.68 -15.02
CA ARG A 684 7.62 18.21 -14.55
C ARG A 684 7.75 19.63 -15.10
N LEU A 685 7.82 20.60 -14.20
CA LEU A 685 7.80 22.02 -14.53
C LEU A 685 9.00 22.72 -13.91
N SER A 686 9.37 23.86 -14.49
CA SER A 686 10.47 24.67 -14.01
C SER A 686 10.24 26.15 -14.25
N ASP A 687 10.91 26.95 -13.43
CA ASP A 687 11.10 28.38 -13.63
C ASP A 687 12.61 28.70 -13.53
N ALA A 688 12.96 29.97 -13.36
CA ALA A 688 14.35 30.42 -13.28
C ALA A 688 15.09 29.97 -12.00
N GLN A 689 14.38 29.53 -10.96
CA GLN A 689 14.94 29.22 -9.64
C GLN A 689 14.72 27.76 -9.22
N LYS A 690 13.68 27.10 -9.73
CA LYS A 690 13.29 25.78 -9.23
C LYS A 690 12.69 24.88 -10.30
N VAL A 691 12.70 23.59 -9.99
CA VAL A 691 11.99 22.51 -10.69
C VAL A 691 11.02 21.84 -9.72
N TRP A 692 9.85 21.42 -10.17
CA TRP A 692 8.87 20.71 -9.35
C TRP A 692 8.02 19.75 -10.18
N TYR A 693 7.26 18.89 -9.47
CA TYR A 693 6.25 18.03 -10.07
C TYR A 693 4.85 18.44 -9.64
N GLU A 694 3.89 18.27 -10.54
CA GLU A 694 2.45 18.34 -10.28
C GLU A 694 1.80 17.04 -10.71
N TRP A 695 0.78 16.57 -10.00
CA TRP A 695 0.08 15.33 -10.37
C TRP A 695 -1.40 15.32 -10.00
N MET A 696 -2.18 14.58 -10.78
CA MET A 696 -3.60 14.29 -10.52
C MET A 696 -4.01 12.98 -11.19
N ALA A 697 -5.17 12.44 -10.80
CA ALA A 697 -5.74 11.25 -11.41
C ALA A 697 -7.26 11.35 -11.60
N GLU A 698 -7.77 10.65 -12.59
CA GLU A 698 -9.19 10.54 -12.94
C GLU A 698 -9.56 9.07 -13.18
N SER A 699 -10.69 8.62 -12.66
CA SER A 699 -11.16 7.24 -12.85
C SER A 699 -12.41 7.19 -13.72
N PHE A 700 -12.49 6.14 -14.54
CA PHE A 700 -13.53 5.93 -15.52
C PHE A 700 -14.06 4.50 -15.49
N LEU A 701 -15.35 4.31 -15.77
CA LEU A 701 -15.94 3.02 -16.08
C LEU A 701 -16.13 2.89 -17.59
N PRO A 702 -15.54 1.88 -18.24
CA PRO A 702 -15.87 1.53 -19.62
C PRO A 702 -17.37 1.22 -19.76
N CYS A 703 -17.99 1.74 -20.82
CA CYS A 703 -19.39 1.55 -21.15
C CYS A 703 -19.49 1.08 -22.60
N VAL A 704 -20.02 -0.13 -22.81
CA VAL A 704 -20.38 -0.60 -24.15
C VAL A 704 -21.77 -0.08 -24.46
N VAL A 705 -21.87 0.84 -25.43
CA VAL A 705 -23.16 1.29 -25.95
C VAL A 705 -23.42 0.58 -27.28
N PRO A 706 -24.52 -0.19 -27.40
CA PRO A 706 -24.88 -0.80 -28.67
C PRO A 706 -25.03 0.30 -29.73
N GLY A 707 -24.28 0.17 -30.82
CA GLY A 707 -24.36 1.11 -31.92
C GLY A 707 -25.72 1.05 -32.58
N ASN A 708 -26.62 1.99 -32.28
CA ASN A 708 -27.75 2.23 -33.17
C ASN A 708 -27.17 2.73 -34.50
N SER A 709 -27.39 1.98 -35.58
CA SER A 709 -27.18 2.44 -36.95
C SER A 709 -28.19 3.54 -37.31
N ALA A 710 -28.22 4.63 -36.55
CA ALA A 710 -28.87 5.85 -36.98
C ALA A 710 -27.85 6.62 -37.80
N VAL A 711 -28.02 6.56 -39.12
CA VAL A 711 -27.38 7.48 -40.07
C VAL A 711 -27.63 8.91 -39.58
N VAL A 712 -26.64 9.51 -38.94
CA VAL A 712 -26.62 10.97 -38.73
C VAL A 712 -26.44 11.57 -40.13
N PRO A 713 -27.39 12.35 -40.66
CA PRO A 713 -27.16 13.06 -41.91
C PRO A 713 -25.99 14.00 -41.65
N SER A 714 -24.93 13.82 -42.44
CA SER A 714 -23.79 14.73 -42.46
C SER A 714 -24.29 16.17 -42.58
N PRO A 715 -23.72 17.16 -41.86
CA PRO A 715 -24.11 18.54 -42.07
C PRO A 715 -23.68 18.92 -43.49
N THR A 716 -24.65 18.97 -44.40
CA THR A 716 -24.45 19.48 -45.75
C THR A 716 -23.91 20.90 -45.65
N ARG A 717 -22.73 21.11 -46.24
CA ARG A 717 -22.17 22.43 -46.54
C ARG A 717 -23.22 23.24 -47.31
N SER A 718 -23.87 24.20 -46.65
CA SER A 718 -24.55 25.30 -47.33
C SER A 718 -23.63 26.53 -47.30
N ASN A 719 -22.95 26.77 -48.41
CA ASN A 719 -22.43 28.09 -48.70
C ASN A 719 -23.59 29.03 -49.07
N THR A 720 -23.43 30.30 -48.69
CA THR A 720 -24.20 31.50 -49.05
C THR A 720 -25.46 31.81 -48.22
N LEU A 721 -25.33 32.79 -47.32
CA LEU A 721 -25.95 34.12 -47.44
C LEU A 721 -25.36 35.03 -46.35
N GLY A 722 -24.76 36.15 -46.76
CA GLY A 722 -24.14 37.11 -45.85
C GLY A 722 -25.14 38.10 -45.27
N VAL A 723 -24.89 38.55 -44.04
CA VAL A 723 -25.20 39.90 -43.55
C VAL A 723 -24.12 40.31 -42.54
N SER A 724 -23.56 41.50 -42.77
CA SER A 724 -22.59 42.22 -41.94
C SER A 724 -23.24 42.85 -40.72
N LEU A 725 -22.51 42.90 -39.58
CA LEU A 725 -22.55 43.85 -38.44
C LEU A 725 -21.77 43.17 -37.28
N GLY A 726 -20.83 43.74 -36.53
CA GLY A 726 -20.09 45.00 -36.47
C GLY A 726 -19.05 44.84 -35.34
N ASN A 727 -17.97 45.62 -35.41
CA ASN A 727 -16.82 45.63 -34.49
C ASN A 727 -17.14 45.53 -32.98
N GLN A 728 -16.38 44.70 -32.25
CA GLN A 728 -15.50 45.15 -31.15
C GLN A 728 -14.57 44.01 -30.70
N MET A 729 -13.27 44.23 -30.86
CA MET A 729 -12.20 43.39 -30.32
C MET A 729 -11.80 43.89 -28.92
N LEU A 730 -11.71 42.97 -27.97
CA LEU A 730 -10.91 43.11 -26.74
C LEU A 730 -10.01 41.87 -26.66
N PRO A 731 -8.67 42.01 -26.49
CA PRO A 731 -7.78 40.88 -26.39
C PRO A 731 -7.64 40.41 -24.94
N SER A 732 -7.90 39.12 -24.67
CA SER A 732 -7.45 38.44 -23.45
C SER A 732 -6.11 37.72 -23.74
N PRO A 733 -5.09 37.86 -22.89
CA PRO A 733 -3.78 37.23 -23.09
C PRO A 733 -3.77 35.83 -22.44
N MET A 734 -4.05 34.81 -23.23
CA MET A 734 -3.70 33.42 -22.90
C MET A 734 -3.26 32.73 -24.18
N LEU A 735 -2.02 33.01 -24.60
CA LEU A 735 -1.30 32.19 -25.55
C LEU A 735 0.17 32.28 -25.16
N ASP A 736 0.65 31.23 -24.51
CA ASP A 736 1.99 30.66 -24.66
C ASP A 736 2.05 29.39 -23.79
N ALA A 737 1.38 28.33 -24.26
CA ALA A 737 1.66 26.95 -23.85
C ALA A 737 2.30 26.24 -25.05
N PRO A 738 3.48 25.60 -24.91
CA PRO A 738 4.14 24.93 -26.03
C PRO A 738 3.24 23.84 -26.60
N SER A 739 2.98 23.96 -27.90
CA SER A 739 2.25 22.98 -28.72
C SER A 739 3.09 21.71 -28.88
N GLY A 740 2.87 20.77 -27.97
CA GLY A 740 3.35 19.39 -28.03
C GLY A 740 2.25 18.40 -27.62
N TRP A 741 1.00 18.67 -28.02
CA TRP A 741 -0.07 17.71 -27.84
C TRP A 741 0.14 16.58 -28.85
N GLY A 742 0.61 15.42 -28.38
CA GLY A 742 0.28 14.16 -29.03
C GLY A 742 -1.23 14.15 -29.25
N GLN A 743 -1.68 13.83 -30.46
CA GLN A 743 -3.09 13.93 -30.80
C GLN A 743 -3.94 13.26 -29.71
N PRO A 744 -5.03 13.88 -29.22
CA PRO A 744 -5.97 13.18 -28.38
C PRO A 744 -6.48 11.99 -29.19
N LYS A 745 -6.08 10.78 -28.80
CA LYS A 745 -6.76 9.56 -29.24
C LYS A 745 -8.24 9.81 -28.91
N SER A 746 -9.09 9.86 -29.93
CA SER A 746 -10.49 10.20 -29.74
C SER A 746 -11.10 9.30 -28.66
N ASP A 747 -11.83 9.87 -27.72
CA ASP A 747 -12.53 9.12 -26.64
C ASP A 747 -13.48 8.03 -27.18
N SER A 748 -13.78 8.05 -28.48
CA SER A 748 -14.48 6.98 -29.18
C SER A 748 -13.51 6.05 -29.90
N TYR A 749 -13.33 4.84 -29.36
CA TYR A 749 -12.84 3.71 -30.15
C TYR A 749 -14.04 3.00 -30.79
N PHE A 750 -13.90 2.63 -32.05
CA PHE A 750 -14.87 1.80 -32.75
C PHE A 750 -14.37 0.35 -32.73
N SER A 751 -15.17 -0.56 -32.18
CA SER A 751 -14.89 -2.00 -32.32
C SER A 751 -15.08 -2.42 -33.79
N ALA A 752 -14.48 -3.55 -34.19
CA ALA A 752 -14.66 -4.13 -35.53
C ALA A 752 -16.14 -4.45 -35.86
N GLU A 753 -17.03 -4.44 -34.85
CA GLU A 753 -18.46 -4.72 -34.96
C GLU A 753 -19.35 -3.45 -34.94
N GLY A 754 -18.76 -2.24 -34.95
CA GLY A 754 -19.52 -0.98 -35.02
C GLY A 754 -20.05 -0.49 -33.67
N GLU A 755 -19.58 -1.05 -32.55
CA GLU A 755 -19.89 -0.55 -31.21
C GLU A 755 -19.00 0.66 -30.88
N ARG A 756 -19.60 1.67 -30.24
CA ARG A 756 -18.88 2.85 -29.75
C ARG A 756 -18.51 2.61 -28.30
N GLU A 757 -17.23 2.44 -28.03
CA GLU A 757 -16.73 2.32 -26.67
C GLU A 757 -16.70 3.72 -26.03
N LEU A 758 -17.59 3.96 -25.07
CA LEU A 758 -17.61 5.17 -24.26
C LEU A 758 -17.04 4.85 -22.88
N ARG A 759 -16.61 5.86 -22.13
CA ARG A 759 -16.26 5.71 -20.71
C ARG A 759 -16.91 6.81 -19.88
N VAL A 760 -17.36 6.48 -18.69
CA VAL A 760 -18.03 7.40 -17.76
C VAL A 760 -17.07 7.75 -16.64
N LYS A 761 -16.79 9.03 -16.44
CA LYS A 761 -15.99 9.50 -15.32
C LYS A 761 -16.71 9.23 -14.00
N ILE A 762 -16.04 8.57 -13.07
CA ILE A 762 -16.59 8.16 -11.77
C ILE A 762 -15.85 8.79 -10.58
N GLY A 763 -14.66 9.35 -10.79
CA GLY A 763 -13.90 9.99 -9.74
C GLY A 763 -12.73 10.81 -10.27
N GLN A 764 -12.21 11.69 -9.42
CA GLN A 764 -10.98 12.45 -9.68
C GLN A 764 -10.34 12.91 -8.37
N THR A 765 -9.04 13.14 -8.40
CA THR A 765 -8.32 13.83 -7.34
C THR A 765 -8.24 15.34 -7.61
N ALA A 766 -7.85 16.12 -6.61
CA ALA A 766 -7.38 17.48 -6.84
C ALA A 766 -6.00 17.46 -7.54
N LEU A 767 -5.59 18.61 -8.10
CA LEU A 767 -4.22 18.85 -8.54
C LEU A 767 -3.31 19.03 -7.32
N HIS A 768 -2.22 18.27 -7.28
CA HIS A 768 -1.24 18.31 -6.20
C HIS A 768 -0.04 19.19 -6.59
N ASN A 769 0.43 19.97 -5.62
CA ASN A 769 1.60 20.86 -5.70
C ASN A 769 1.56 21.93 -6.82
N PRO A 770 0.42 22.61 -7.07
CA PRO A 770 0.32 23.60 -8.13
C PRO A 770 1.37 24.71 -7.97
N ALA A 771 2.06 25.02 -9.06
CA ALA A 771 3.17 25.97 -9.15
C ALA A 771 4.35 25.67 -8.19
N GLY A 772 4.50 24.42 -7.75
CA GLY A 772 5.56 24.01 -6.84
C GLY A 772 5.47 24.74 -5.50
N ARG A 773 4.25 24.93 -4.99
CA ARG A 773 3.98 25.73 -3.77
C ARG A 773 4.46 25.05 -2.49
N SER A 774 4.50 23.72 -2.48
CA SER A 774 4.78 22.91 -1.29
C SER A 774 6.14 22.22 -1.36
N SER A 775 6.45 21.67 -2.53
CA SER A 775 7.70 20.94 -2.79
C SER A 775 8.31 21.36 -4.13
N TRP A 776 9.63 21.56 -4.13
CA TRP A 776 10.43 21.94 -5.29
C TRP A 776 11.91 21.65 -5.02
N ILE A 777 12.72 21.66 -6.07
CA ILE A 777 14.17 21.45 -6.05
C ILE A 777 14.85 22.69 -6.63
N GLY A 778 15.85 23.23 -5.93
CA GLY A 778 16.55 24.45 -6.33
C GLY A 778 17.59 24.24 -7.43
N LEU A 779 17.63 25.16 -8.40
CA LEU A 779 18.62 25.22 -9.49
C LEU A 779 19.94 25.85 -9.04
#